data_AF-A0A0K1PDB4-F1
#
_entry.id   AF-A0A0K1PDB4-F1
#
_cell.length_a   1.000
_cell.length_b   1.000
_cell.length_c   1.000
_cell.angle_alpha   90.00
_cell.angle_beta   90.00
_cell.angle_gamma   90.00
#
_symmetry.space_group_name_H-M   'P 1'
#
loop_
_entity.id
_entity.type
_entity.pdbx_description
1 polymer ?
#
loop_
_entity_poly.entity_id
_entity_poly.type
_entity_poly.pdbx_seq_one_letter_code
_entity_poly.pdbx_strand_id
1 'polypeptide(L)'
;MASCVVAIASFGCGGGSGSDPDGPGKPGTGGSGGGDTGGGTGGGGGPCKPKTCESEGAECGWIADGCGAILICGQCADGQTCGFAAQNRCGACQPKSCEDLALDGHRACGQQLDGCNKPIDCGSCGEGQICGDGKRNLCIEAKDGGDLGVECKTRDQACAQAGIECGAASDGCGNLIECGSCTAPATCGGTGVHGKCGSVPACEPKTCAQLGYDCGMAVDNCGTVIDCGPMACGAGKICGGGGANRCGEGGGGHHGEACPGGDLTTVTGTVYTPAGANGDPVYGALVYIPSSLGDIPAFPTAATCDRCDTQVPPRAVAHAVTGPDGKFVLTDVPSGTQPLVIQIGRWRRKVDIDIQGCQENRLTAEQTRLAKRHHEANNYDNIPMIAVSTGDVDALECVIRKMGVDDREFTNPNGTGRIHFYKGKRKAGAQISSSTPGEAQLVASVNTLMGYDAVLLACQGGETTRDAADVARLVDYTNAGGRVFATHFSRDWLRYEQPFSSSANWTGINNGFTTATGRIDTSFQKGRDFAEWLRLVGAGTNAGGNTEISITEARQSISTVASAQRWIWLPNNSDHVQHMTFNTPMALPPAQQCGRVVFSDFHVANGSFNGQTFPRECGSGGLTAQEKVLLFMLLDLASCIQSEDPRCRPACRGPATRWASSAARPVTAAAGC
;
A
#
# COMPACT_ATOMS: atom_id res chain seq x y z
N MET A 1 61.23 -37.21 -13.47
CA MET A 1 60.94 -36.46 -14.71
C MET A 1 60.41 -35.11 -14.24
N ALA A 2 61.15 -34.01 -14.26
CA ALA A 2 61.89 -33.35 -15.36
C ALA A 2 60.91 -32.74 -16.40
N SER A 3 60.97 -31.45 -16.77
CA SER A 3 62.07 -30.45 -16.65
C SER A 3 61.58 -28.99 -16.41
N CYS A 4 62.52 -28.03 -16.23
CA CYS A 4 62.28 -26.60 -16.01
C CYS A 4 62.84 -25.69 -17.13
N VAL A 5 62.23 -24.50 -17.36
CA VAL A 5 62.80 -23.22 -17.88
C VAL A 5 61.87 -22.07 -17.39
N VAL A 6 62.23 -20.91 -16.80
CA VAL A 6 63.50 -20.24 -16.41
C VAL A 6 64.11 -19.18 -17.38
N ALA A 7 63.39 -18.06 -17.61
CA ALA A 7 63.92 -16.70 -17.88
C ALA A 7 62.77 -15.67 -17.69
N ILE A 8 62.80 -14.53 -16.97
CA ILE A 8 63.80 -13.54 -16.49
C ILE A 8 64.06 -12.36 -17.43
N ALA A 9 63.62 -11.16 -17.01
CA ALA A 9 64.28 -9.86 -17.25
C ALA A 9 63.72 -8.79 -16.27
N SER A 10 64.61 -8.06 -15.58
CA SER A 10 64.24 -6.97 -14.64
C SER A 10 65.31 -5.87 -14.63
N PHE A 11 64.90 -4.60 -14.71
CA PHE A 11 65.69 -3.39 -14.42
C PHE A 11 64.70 -2.26 -14.05
N GLY A 12 65.01 -1.25 -13.24
CA GLY A 12 66.23 -0.99 -12.46
C GLY A 12 66.03 0.31 -11.64
N CYS A 13 66.66 0.43 -10.46
CA CYS A 13 66.46 1.58 -9.57
C CYS A 13 67.51 2.68 -9.83
N GLY A 14 67.17 3.95 -9.52
CA GLY A 14 68.09 5.09 -9.57
C GLY A 14 67.66 6.20 -8.62
N GLY A 15 68.53 6.53 -7.66
CA GLY A 15 68.39 7.70 -6.78
C GLY A 15 69.58 8.64 -6.94
N GLY A 16 69.41 9.92 -6.57
CA GLY A 16 70.47 10.93 -6.65
C GLY A 16 70.26 12.04 -5.62
N SER A 17 71.31 12.34 -4.85
CA SER A 17 71.33 13.37 -3.81
C SER A 17 72.13 14.60 -4.26
N GLY A 18 71.69 15.80 -3.87
CA GLY A 18 72.42 17.05 -4.06
C GLY A 18 72.01 18.10 -3.01
N SER A 19 72.95 18.98 -2.64
CA SER A 19 72.87 19.90 -1.49
C SER A 19 73.09 21.36 -1.88
N ASP A 20 72.50 22.30 -1.11
CA ASP A 20 72.96 23.63 -0.62
C ASP A 20 74.00 24.48 -1.42
N PRO A 21 74.06 25.84 -1.28
CA PRO A 21 73.47 26.70 -0.23
C PRO A 21 72.87 28.08 -0.70
N ASP A 22 72.54 28.91 0.31
CA ASP A 22 72.50 30.40 0.34
C ASP A 22 71.35 31.22 -0.31
N GLY A 23 71.04 32.36 0.33
CA GLY A 23 69.91 33.28 0.05
C GLY A 23 70.32 34.64 -0.56
N PRO A 24 69.76 35.83 -0.20
CA PRO A 24 68.86 36.16 0.95
C PRO A 24 67.62 37.05 0.62
N GLY A 25 66.74 37.34 1.61
CA GLY A 25 65.83 38.52 1.55
C GLY A 25 64.46 38.43 2.26
N LYS A 26 64.28 39.11 3.41
CA LYS A 26 63.01 39.28 4.20
C LYS A 26 62.01 40.28 3.57
N PRO A 27 60.78 40.53 4.12
CA PRO A 27 60.02 39.89 5.23
C PRO A 27 58.65 39.28 4.77
N GLY A 28 57.92 38.42 5.50
CA GLY A 28 57.18 38.65 6.77
C GLY A 28 55.87 39.43 6.49
N THR A 29 54.65 38.97 6.76
CA THR A 29 54.07 38.08 7.81
C THR A 29 53.69 36.67 7.30
N GLY A 30 53.41 35.61 8.08
CA GLY A 30 53.06 35.50 9.50
C GLY A 30 51.57 35.16 9.66
N GLY A 31 51.15 33.90 9.90
CA GLY A 31 51.94 32.65 9.98
C GLY A 31 51.06 31.41 10.22
N SER A 32 51.67 30.21 10.20
CA SER A 32 51.15 28.87 10.58
C SER A 32 49.82 28.39 9.95
N GLY A 33 49.72 27.25 9.23
CA GLY A 33 50.68 26.20 8.92
C GLY A 33 50.53 24.94 9.79
N GLY A 34 50.09 23.83 9.19
CA GLY A 34 50.03 22.47 9.77
C GLY A 34 48.86 22.22 10.74
N GLY A 35 48.06 21.15 10.65
CA GLY A 35 48.10 20.05 9.69
C GLY A 35 49.07 18.94 10.07
N ASP A 36 48.67 18.04 10.98
CA ASP A 36 49.12 16.65 10.97
C ASP A 36 48.20 15.71 11.77
N THR A 37 48.36 14.40 11.60
CA THR A 37 47.52 13.35 12.23
C THR A 37 47.90 13.05 13.68
N GLY A 38 46.91 12.77 14.54
CA GLY A 38 47.16 12.23 15.88
C GLY A 38 45.90 11.66 16.55
N GLY A 39 45.91 10.36 16.86
CA GLY A 39 44.89 9.72 17.69
C GLY A 39 45.09 10.07 19.16
N GLY A 40 44.05 10.59 19.83
CA GLY A 40 44.14 11.05 21.22
C GLY A 40 42.95 10.61 22.07
N THR A 41 43.15 9.61 22.91
CA THR A 41 42.24 9.30 24.02
C THR A 41 42.39 10.37 25.11
N GLY A 42 41.49 11.35 25.16
CA GLY A 42 41.53 12.41 26.17
C GLY A 42 40.17 13.07 26.36
N GLY A 43 39.61 12.97 27.57
CA GLY A 43 38.35 13.63 27.92
C GLY A 43 38.54 15.14 28.11
N GLY A 44 38.02 15.93 27.17
CA GLY A 44 37.97 17.40 27.26
C GLY A 44 36.54 17.88 27.49
N GLY A 45 36.18 18.17 28.75
CA GLY A 45 34.83 18.57 29.16
C GLY A 45 34.40 19.99 28.78
N GLY A 46 34.50 20.36 27.51
CA GLY A 46 33.77 21.49 26.94
C GLY A 46 32.41 21.04 26.41
N PRO A 47 31.35 21.87 26.48
CA PRO A 47 30.09 21.55 25.81
C PRO A 47 30.35 21.46 24.30
N CYS A 48 30.00 20.33 23.70
CA CYS A 48 30.14 20.15 22.26
C CYS A 48 29.29 21.21 21.54
N LYS A 49 29.85 21.81 20.48
CA LYS A 49 29.19 22.87 19.71
C LYS A 49 28.58 22.25 18.44
N PRO A 50 27.24 22.16 18.33
CA PRO A 50 26.59 21.63 17.13
C PRO A 50 26.99 22.40 15.87
N LYS A 51 27.15 21.66 14.78
CA LYS A 51 27.05 22.17 13.41
C LYS A 51 25.63 22.69 13.14
N THR A 52 25.42 23.35 12.01
CA THR A 52 24.08 23.70 11.49
C THR A 52 23.95 23.26 10.05
N CYS A 53 22.72 23.18 9.54
CA CYS A 53 22.47 22.90 8.12
C CYS A 53 23.20 23.89 7.19
N GLU A 54 23.22 25.17 7.55
CA GLU A 54 23.99 26.19 6.84
C GLU A 54 25.52 25.97 6.94
N SER A 55 26.06 25.51 8.08
CA SER A 55 27.51 25.28 8.22
C SER A 55 28.03 24.12 7.38
N GLU A 56 27.19 23.12 7.12
CA GLU A 56 27.52 21.98 6.24
C GLU A 56 27.04 22.18 4.79
N GLY A 57 26.32 23.27 4.50
CA GLY A 57 25.72 23.52 3.19
C GLY A 57 24.64 22.51 2.81
N ALA A 58 23.91 21.97 3.79
CA ALA A 58 22.84 21.01 3.61
C ALA A 58 21.49 21.73 3.51
N GLU A 59 20.84 21.57 2.36
CA GLU A 59 19.53 22.14 2.05
C GLU A 59 18.40 21.16 2.42
N CYS A 60 18.72 19.86 2.49
CA CYS A 60 17.76 18.78 2.65
C CYS A 60 18.31 17.61 3.47
N GLY A 61 17.42 16.83 4.08
CA GLY A 61 17.76 15.52 4.61
C GLY A 61 18.39 15.54 6.00
N TRP A 62 19.25 14.56 6.27
CA TRP A 62 19.70 14.18 7.61
C TRP A 62 21.23 14.28 7.67
N ILE A 63 21.75 15.13 8.57
CA ILE A 63 23.19 15.23 8.87
C ILE A 63 23.42 15.13 10.38
N ALA A 64 24.54 14.53 10.78
CA ALA A 64 24.97 14.57 12.18
C ALA A 64 25.48 15.98 12.52
N ASP A 65 25.10 16.50 13.69
CA ASP A 65 25.56 17.80 14.18
C ASP A 65 27.02 17.79 14.68
N GLY A 66 27.65 16.62 14.75
CA GLY A 66 28.99 16.38 15.29
C GLY A 66 29.04 16.22 16.82
N CYS A 67 27.90 16.32 17.50
CA CYS A 67 27.74 16.25 18.96
C CYS A 67 26.76 15.16 19.44
N GLY A 68 26.03 14.53 18.53
CA GLY A 68 25.13 13.38 18.80
C GLY A 68 23.68 13.61 18.40
N ALA A 69 23.31 14.83 17.98
CA ALA A 69 22.00 15.11 17.42
C ALA A 69 22.02 14.94 15.89
N ILE A 70 20.85 14.67 15.30
CA ILE A 70 20.67 14.77 13.85
C ILE A 70 19.99 16.10 13.54
N LEU A 71 20.59 16.89 12.67
CA LEU A 71 19.98 18.07 12.10
C LEU A 71 19.10 17.63 10.93
N ILE A 72 17.80 17.91 11.03
CA ILE A 72 16.86 17.76 9.92
C ILE A 72 16.92 19.04 9.11
N CYS A 73 17.61 18.99 7.99
CA CYS A 73 17.77 20.14 7.11
C CYS A 73 16.60 20.18 6.13
N GLY A 74 15.76 21.21 6.27
CA GLY A 74 14.74 21.60 5.30
C GLY A 74 13.77 20.51 4.80
N GLN A 75 13.07 20.88 3.74
CA GLN A 75 12.42 20.00 2.78
C GLN A 75 12.61 20.64 1.40
N CYS A 76 12.80 19.83 0.37
CA CYS A 76 12.92 20.36 -0.99
C CYS A 76 11.56 20.83 -1.53
N ALA A 77 11.57 21.81 -2.43
CA ALA A 77 10.35 22.31 -3.04
C ALA A 77 9.67 21.24 -3.93
N ASP A 78 8.37 21.41 -4.21
CA ASP A 78 7.62 20.46 -5.05
C ASP A 78 8.33 20.17 -6.38
N GLY A 79 8.50 18.89 -6.70
CA GLY A 79 9.26 18.43 -7.87
C GLY A 79 10.77 18.24 -7.66
N GLN A 80 11.31 18.57 -6.48
CA GLN A 80 12.70 18.32 -6.11
C GLN A 80 12.86 17.09 -5.21
N THR A 81 13.93 16.33 -5.42
CA THR A 81 14.33 15.18 -4.60
C THR A 81 15.58 15.52 -3.79
N CYS A 82 15.60 15.12 -2.52
CA CYS A 82 16.76 15.32 -1.67
C CYS A 82 17.91 14.37 -2.07
N GLY A 83 19.14 14.90 -2.13
CA GLY A 83 20.32 14.13 -2.54
C GLY A 83 20.60 14.16 -4.04
N PHE A 84 19.70 14.75 -4.85
CA PHE A 84 19.77 14.67 -6.32
C PHE A 84 20.83 15.61 -6.93
N ALA A 85 20.95 16.85 -6.44
CA ALA A 85 21.99 17.79 -6.92
C ALA A 85 23.38 17.47 -6.34
N ALA A 86 23.39 17.11 -5.05
CA ALA A 86 24.50 16.49 -4.32
C ALA A 86 23.94 15.88 -3.03
N GLN A 87 24.75 15.14 -2.28
CA GLN A 87 24.36 14.63 -0.95
C GLN A 87 23.82 15.77 -0.06
N ASN A 88 22.62 15.57 0.49
CA ASN A 88 21.92 16.53 1.35
C ASN A 88 21.67 17.93 0.73
N ARG A 89 21.65 18.01 -0.62
CA ARG A 89 21.19 19.17 -1.40
C ARG A 89 19.95 18.85 -2.22
N CYS A 90 19.13 19.87 -2.47
CA CYS A 90 17.93 19.72 -3.26
C CYS A 90 18.23 19.77 -4.76
N GLY A 91 17.74 18.77 -5.49
CA GLY A 91 17.73 18.82 -6.95
C GLY A 91 16.39 18.39 -7.50
N ALA A 92 15.80 19.19 -8.39
CA ALA A 92 14.87 18.62 -9.35
C ALA A 92 15.68 17.73 -10.30
N CYS A 93 15.09 16.60 -10.71
CA CYS A 93 15.48 16.06 -12.01
C CYS A 93 15.00 17.10 -13.04
N GLN A 94 15.94 17.88 -13.58
CA GLN A 94 15.65 18.85 -14.62
C GLN A 94 15.41 18.08 -15.92
N PRO A 95 14.16 18.05 -16.42
CA PRO A 95 13.85 17.30 -17.64
C PRO A 95 14.56 17.99 -18.80
N LYS A 96 15.46 17.28 -19.46
CA LYS A 96 16.21 17.79 -20.59
C LYS A 96 15.26 18.18 -21.71
N SER A 97 15.32 19.44 -22.14
CA SER A 97 14.69 19.88 -23.38
C SER A 97 15.34 19.23 -24.60
N CYS A 98 14.72 19.39 -25.76
CA CYS A 98 15.30 18.94 -27.03
C CYS A 98 16.57 19.73 -27.42
N GLU A 99 16.77 20.90 -26.82
CA GLU A 99 18.01 21.67 -26.84
C GLU A 99 19.06 21.06 -25.89
N ASP A 100 18.69 20.59 -24.69
CA ASP A 100 19.61 19.93 -23.72
C ASP A 100 19.98 18.47 -24.09
N LEU A 101 19.23 17.89 -25.02
CA LEU A 101 19.51 16.61 -25.69
C LEU A 101 20.32 16.78 -26.98
N ALA A 102 20.54 18.02 -27.44
CA ALA A 102 21.41 18.30 -28.58
C ALA A 102 22.88 17.98 -28.22
N LEU A 103 23.61 17.38 -29.17
CA LEU A 103 25.00 16.92 -28.99
C LEU A 103 25.81 17.19 -30.24
N ASP A 104 27.08 17.54 -30.05
CA ASP A 104 28.06 17.76 -31.14
C ASP A 104 27.60 18.80 -32.20
N GLY A 105 26.67 19.69 -31.84
CA GLY A 105 26.05 20.69 -32.74
C GLY A 105 24.75 20.25 -33.41
N HIS A 106 24.31 18.99 -33.21
CA HIS A 106 23.11 18.41 -33.81
C HIS A 106 21.90 18.48 -32.87
N ARG A 107 20.77 18.99 -33.38
CA ARG A 107 19.48 19.07 -32.66
C ARG A 107 18.91 17.67 -32.36
N ALA A 108 18.26 17.48 -31.22
CA ALA A 108 17.51 16.26 -30.91
C ALA A 108 16.26 16.08 -31.78
N CYS A 109 15.82 14.84 -32.00
CA CYS A 109 14.64 14.53 -32.82
C CYS A 109 13.88 13.27 -32.34
N GLY A 110 12.62 13.15 -32.74
CA GLY A 110 11.73 12.05 -32.41
C GLY A 110 11.50 11.84 -30.91
N GLN A 111 10.95 10.68 -30.56
CA GLN A 111 10.71 10.27 -29.17
C GLN A 111 12.03 9.95 -28.46
N GLN A 112 12.24 10.54 -27.28
CA GLN A 112 13.40 10.35 -26.41
C GLN A 112 12.95 10.30 -24.94
N LEU A 113 13.91 10.12 -24.02
CA LEU A 113 13.69 10.30 -22.59
C LEU A 113 14.39 11.58 -22.11
N ASP A 114 13.68 12.37 -21.31
CA ASP A 114 14.13 13.64 -20.72
C ASP A 114 15.24 13.52 -19.67
N GLY A 115 15.82 12.33 -19.47
CA GLY A 115 16.73 12.02 -18.36
C GLY A 115 16.03 11.80 -17.00
N CYS A 116 14.71 12.00 -16.93
CA CYS A 116 13.85 11.85 -15.75
C CYS A 116 12.78 10.75 -15.96
N ASN A 117 13.03 9.85 -16.92
CA ASN A 117 12.16 8.74 -17.34
C ASN A 117 10.77 9.16 -17.86
N LYS A 118 10.59 10.38 -18.37
CA LYS A 118 9.40 10.74 -19.16
C LYS A 118 9.73 10.79 -20.65
N PRO A 119 8.82 10.30 -21.52
CA PRO A 119 8.92 10.53 -22.95
C PRO A 119 8.85 12.04 -23.29
N ILE A 120 9.74 12.48 -24.17
CA ILE A 120 9.74 13.81 -24.80
C ILE A 120 9.82 13.63 -26.32
N ASP A 121 9.01 14.35 -27.08
CA ASP A 121 9.08 14.34 -28.55
C ASP A 121 9.81 15.59 -29.05
N CYS A 122 10.93 15.38 -29.73
CA CYS A 122 11.73 16.43 -30.34
C CYS A 122 11.39 16.69 -31.81
N GLY A 123 10.39 16.00 -32.35
CA GLY A 123 9.85 16.21 -33.70
C GLY A 123 10.79 15.77 -34.82
N SER A 124 10.43 16.11 -36.06
CA SER A 124 11.23 15.83 -37.24
C SER A 124 12.45 16.74 -37.36
N CYS A 125 13.35 16.38 -38.28
CA CYS A 125 14.48 17.23 -38.70
C CYS A 125 14.10 18.13 -39.89
N GLY A 126 14.99 19.04 -40.28
CA GLY A 126 14.80 19.89 -41.46
C GLY A 126 14.91 19.14 -42.79
N GLU A 127 14.61 19.82 -43.89
CA GLU A 127 14.88 19.29 -45.24
C GLU A 127 16.37 18.92 -45.39
N GLY A 128 16.66 17.78 -46.01
CA GLY A 128 18.03 17.27 -46.15
C GLY A 128 18.64 16.67 -44.88
N GLN A 129 17.88 16.49 -43.79
CA GLN A 129 18.35 15.87 -42.55
C GLN A 129 17.54 14.61 -42.20
N ILE A 130 18.18 13.64 -41.54
CA ILE A 130 17.53 12.43 -41.02
C ILE A 130 17.65 12.35 -39.50
N CYS A 131 16.66 11.71 -38.87
CA CYS A 131 16.66 11.52 -37.42
C CYS A 131 17.42 10.23 -37.05
N GLY A 132 18.67 10.41 -36.62
CA GLY A 132 19.50 9.39 -36.00
C GLY A 132 20.43 8.59 -36.93
N ASP A 133 21.46 8.02 -36.32
CA ASP A 133 22.57 7.28 -36.95
C ASP A 133 22.58 5.78 -36.57
N GLY A 134 21.51 5.30 -35.92
CA GLY A 134 21.45 3.97 -35.30
C GLY A 134 22.09 3.87 -33.91
N LYS A 135 22.56 4.98 -33.32
CA LYS A 135 23.13 5.05 -31.96
C LYS A 135 22.58 6.19 -31.11
N ARG A 136 22.17 7.33 -31.70
CA ARG A 136 21.54 8.48 -31.02
C ARG A 136 20.43 9.08 -31.89
N ASN A 137 19.40 9.65 -31.27
CA ASN A 137 18.28 10.32 -31.96
C ASN A 137 18.63 11.80 -32.21
N LEU A 138 19.52 12.06 -33.16
CA LEU A 138 20.00 13.42 -33.50
C LEU A 138 19.74 13.72 -34.99
N CYS A 139 19.41 14.98 -35.30
CA CYS A 139 19.31 15.49 -36.66
C CYS A 139 20.70 15.62 -37.28
N ILE A 140 21.07 14.62 -38.08
CA ILE A 140 22.27 14.63 -38.90
C ILE A 140 21.92 15.06 -40.32
N GLU A 141 22.79 15.83 -40.94
CA GLU A 141 22.71 16.11 -42.37
C GLU A 141 22.86 14.80 -43.16
N ALA A 142 21.98 14.57 -44.14
CA ALA A 142 22.19 13.55 -45.15
C ALA A 142 23.31 14.04 -46.09
N LYS A 143 24.56 13.90 -45.63
CA LYS A 143 25.73 14.57 -46.22
C LYS A 143 25.84 14.33 -47.72
N ASP A 144 25.73 15.44 -48.45
CA ASP A 144 26.12 15.69 -49.84
C ASP A 144 25.86 14.54 -50.81
N GLY A 145 24.70 14.61 -51.47
CA GLY A 145 24.24 13.59 -52.41
C GLY A 145 25.09 13.42 -53.68
N GLY A 146 24.82 12.38 -54.48
CA GLY A 146 23.80 11.35 -54.27
C GLY A 146 23.25 10.77 -55.57
N ASP A 147 21.96 10.44 -55.52
CA ASP A 147 21.09 9.94 -56.59
C ASP A 147 21.24 8.46 -57.02
N LEU A 148 20.10 7.90 -57.42
CA LEU A 148 19.86 6.59 -58.07
C LEU A 148 20.38 5.31 -57.37
N GLY A 149 19.48 4.62 -56.65
CA GLY A 149 19.68 3.17 -56.44
C GLY A 149 18.79 2.42 -55.43
N VAL A 150 18.24 3.09 -54.40
CA VAL A 150 17.48 2.39 -53.34
C VAL A 150 15.97 2.48 -53.57
N GLU A 151 15.47 1.47 -54.28
CA GLU A 151 14.06 1.07 -54.29
C GLU A 151 13.56 0.80 -52.85
N CYS A 152 12.29 1.11 -52.56
CA CYS A 152 11.70 0.94 -51.23
C CYS A 152 11.86 -0.50 -50.76
N LYS A 153 12.72 -0.72 -49.75
CA LYS A 153 13.13 -2.07 -49.39
C LYS A 153 11.96 -2.86 -48.82
N THR A 154 11.83 -4.11 -49.23
CA THR A 154 10.81 -4.97 -48.63
C THR A 154 11.10 -5.10 -47.14
N ARG A 155 10.05 -5.26 -46.32
CA ARG A 155 10.14 -5.38 -44.86
C ARG A 155 11.36 -6.19 -44.40
N ASP A 156 11.51 -7.39 -44.95
CA ASP A 156 12.56 -8.33 -44.55
C ASP A 156 13.98 -7.83 -44.91
N GLN A 157 14.15 -7.09 -46.01
CA GLN A 157 15.41 -6.44 -46.38
C GLN A 157 15.74 -5.24 -45.48
N ALA A 158 14.75 -4.41 -45.13
CA ALA A 158 14.91 -3.26 -44.25
C ALA A 158 15.26 -3.72 -42.82
N CYS A 159 14.52 -4.68 -42.26
CA CYS A 159 14.81 -5.31 -40.98
C CYS A 159 16.23 -5.90 -40.94
N ALA A 160 16.62 -6.68 -41.95
CA ALA A 160 17.93 -7.29 -42.03
C ALA A 160 19.08 -6.27 -42.11
N GLN A 161 18.91 -5.17 -42.86
CA GLN A 161 19.95 -4.14 -42.97
C GLN A 161 20.03 -3.24 -41.72
N ALA A 162 18.89 -2.91 -41.10
CA ALA A 162 18.85 -2.19 -39.83
C ALA A 162 19.32 -3.06 -38.63
N GLY A 163 19.44 -4.38 -38.83
CA GLY A 163 19.77 -5.34 -37.78
C GLY A 163 18.64 -5.57 -36.79
N ILE A 164 17.39 -5.24 -37.15
CA ILE A 164 16.20 -5.37 -36.30
C ILE A 164 15.58 -6.76 -36.51
N GLU A 165 15.40 -7.47 -35.41
CA GLU A 165 14.98 -8.89 -35.34
C GLU A 165 13.53 -9.03 -34.89
N CYS A 166 13.08 -8.18 -33.96
CA CYS A 166 11.67 -8.06 -33.58
C CYS A 166 11.27 -6.60 -33.33
N GLY A 167 9.99 -6.27 -33.53
CA GLY A 167 9.40 -4.95 -33.31
C GLY A 167 9.49 -3.99 -34.51
N ALA A 168 8.95 -2.79 -34.31
CA ALA A 168 8.82 -1.78 -35.38
C ALA A 168 10.16 -1.21 -35.86
N ALA A 169 10.25 -0.96 -37.17
CA ALA A 169 11.37 -0.33 -37.86
C ALA A 169 10.88 0.66 -38.93
N SER A 170 11.80 1.45 -39.49
CA SER A 170 11.54 2.24 -40.71
C SER A 170 11.90 1.42 -41.94
N ASP A 171 11.13 1.57 -43.03
CA ASP A 171 11.45 1.03 -44.35
C ASP A 171 12.58 1.80 -45.07
N GLY A 172 13.03 2.93 -44.50
CA GLY A 172 13.98 3.86 -45.11
C GLY A 172 13.33 4.90 -46.03
N CYS A 173 12.01 4.85 -46.22
CA CYS A 173 11.22 5.74 -47.07
C CYS A 173 10.13 6.51 -46.29
N GLY A 174 10.03 6.30 -44.97
CA GLY A 174 9.18 7.04 -44.06
C GLY A 174 7.98 6.25 -43.50
N ASN A 175 7.83 4.97 -43.87
CA ASN A 175 6.77 4.11 -43.34
C ASN A 175 7.27 3.27 -42.16
N LEU A 176 6.39 3.00 -41.21
CA LEU A 176 6.65 2.06 -40.11
C LEU A 176 6.31 0.63 -40.56
N ILE A 177 7.23 -0.30 -40.31
CA ILE A 177 7.12 -1.72 -40.67
C ILE A 177 7.41 -2.61 -39.44
N GLU A 178 6.67 -3.70 -39.26
CA GLU A 178 6.86 -4.62 -38.13
C GLU A 178 7.83 -5.75 -38.48
N CYS A 179 9.03 -5.71 -37.92
CA CYS A 179 10.00 -6.79 -38.05
C CYS A 179 9.65 -7.93 -37.09
N GLY A 180 9.52 -9.16 -37.61
CA GLY A 180 9.57 -10.42 -36.85
C GLY A 180 8.72 -10.50 -35.57
N SER A 181 9.12 -11.42 -34.67
CA SER A 181 8.70 -11.49 -33.28
C SER A 181 9.69 -12.34 -32.48
N CYS A 182 9.93 -11.97 -31.23
CA CYS A 182 10.93 -12.64 -30.39
C CYS A 182 10.33 -13.91 -29.78
N THR A 183 11.09 -15.01 -29.74
CA THR A 183 10.61 -16.27 -29.12
C THR A 183 10.72 -16.18 -27.59
N ALA A 184 9.62 -16.46 -26.89
CA ALA A 184 9.59 -16.44 -25.43
C ALA A 184 10.66 -17.38 -24.82
N PRO A 185 11.37 -16.98 -23.73
CA PRO A 185 11.08 -15.83 -22.87
C PRO A 185 11.69 -14.48 -23.32
N ALA A 186 12.31 -14.38 -24.49
CA ALA A 186 12.88 -13.13 -24.97
C ALA A 186 11.79 -12.11 -25.34
N THR A 187 12.07 -10.83 -25.10
CA THR A 187 11.22 -9.67 -25.43
C THR A 187 11.92 -8.71 -26.40
N CYS A 188 11.14 -7.85 -27.06
CA CYS A 188 11.66 -6.88 -28.01
C CYS A 188 12.41 -5.77 -27.28
N GLY A 189 13.68 -5.59 -27.61
CA GLY A 189 14.56 -4.65 -26.92
C GLY A 189 15.09 -5.15 -25.58
N GLY A 190 14.83 -6.41 -25.19
CA GLY A 190 15.20 -6.93 -23.87
C GLY A 190 16.71 -6.93 -23.57
N THR A 191 17.59 -6.88 -24.58
CA THR A 191 19.03 -6.68 -24.39
C THR A 191 19.43 -5.26 -23.99
N GLY A 192 18.47 -4.32 -23.91
CA GLY A 192 18.74 -2.87 -23.83
C GLY A 192 19.06 -2.23 -25.19
N VAL A 193 19.03 -3.00 -26.29
CA VAL A 193 19.25 -2.52 -27.67
C VAL A 193 17.95 -2.61 -28.44
N HIS A 194 17.47 -1.48 -28.99
CA HIS A 194 16.23 -1.42 -29.74
C HIS A 194 16.18 -2.46 -30.88
N GLY A 195 15.02 -3.09 -31.05
CA GLY A 195 14.75 -4.02 -32.14
C GLY A 195 15.42 -5.41 -32.03
N LYS A 196 16.18 -5.69 -30.96
CA LYS A 196 16.83 -6.99 -30.75
C LYS A 196 15.99 -7.96 -29.93
N CYS A 197 16.07 -9.24 -30.28
CA CYS A 197 15.57 -10.32 -29.43
C CYS A 197 16.45 -10.42 -28.18
N GLY A 198 15.91 -10.15 -26.99
CA GLY A 198 16.67 -10.32 -25.75
C GLY A 198 15.81 -10.79 -24.60
N SER A 199 16.33 -11.69 -23.77
CA SER A 199 15.90 -11.70 -22.38
C SER A 199 16.42 -10.43 -21.74
N VAL A 200 15.56 -9.70 -21.02
CA VAL A 200 16.04 -8.75 -20.00
C VAL A 200 16.96 -9.55 -19.08
N PRO A 201 18.26 -9.20 -18.94
CA PRO A 201 19.10 -9.84 -17.94
C PRO A 201 18.40 -9.64 -16.60
N ALA A 202 18.00 -10.74 -15.95
CA ALA A 202 17.27 -10.66 -14.70
C ALA A 202 18.09 -9.77 -13.76
N CYS A 203 17.55 -8.60 -13.43
CA CYS A 203 18.31 -7.56 -12.72
C CYS A 203 18.87 -8.21 -11.46
N GLU A 204 20.20 -8.34 -11.39
CA GLU A 204 20.80 -9.26 -10.42
C GLU A 204 20.61 -8.66 -9.02
N PRO A 205 19.81 -9.29 -8.14
CA PRO A 205 19.45 -8.69 -6.87
C PRO A 205 20.68 -8.62 -5.98
N LYS A 206 21.21 -7.42 -5.75
CA LYS A 206 22.28 -7.25 -4.77
C LYS A 206 21.76 -7.67 -3.40
N THR A 207 22.36 -8.74 -2.90
CA THR A 207 22.21 -9.15 -1.51
C THR A 207 22.68 -8.02 -0.58
N CYS A 208 22.22 -8.04 0.66
CA CYS A 208 22.60 -7.07 1.68
C CYS A 208 24.11 -6.94 1.85
N ALA A 209 24.86 -8.04 1.76
CA ALA A 209 26.32 -8.02 1.76
C ALA A 209 26.94 -7.24 0.57
N GLN A 210 26.31 -7.27 -0.61
CA GLN A 210 26.73 -6.50 -1.80
C GLN A 210 26.29 -5.03 -1.78
N LEU A 211 25.35 -4.67 -0.90
CA LEU A 211 24.97 -3.29 -0.58
C LEU A 211 25.78 -2.74 0.61
N GLY A 212 26.44 -3.62 1.37
CA GLY A 212 27.07 -3.29 2.65
C GLY A 212 26.02 -2.94 3.70
N TYR A 213 24.98 -3.76 3.81
CA TYR A 213 23.91 -3.68 4.81
C TYR A 213 23.94 -4.90 5.72
N ASP A 214 23.82 -4.66 7.02
CA ASP A 214 23.95 -5.65 8.09
C ASP A 214 22.59 -6.01 8.73
N CYS A 215 21.54 -5.23 8.43
CA CYS A 215 20.26 -5.31 9.12
C CYS A 215 19.11 -4.62 8.36
N GLY A 216 17.89 -5.06 8.66
CA GLY A 216 16.65 -4.37 8.33
C GLY A 216 16.19 -4.45 6.88
N MET A 217 15.01 -3.89 6.62
CA MET A 217 14.44 -3.89 5.27
C MET A 217 15.20 -2.90 4.38
N ALA A 218 15.65 -3.38 3.23
CA ALA A 218 16.26 -2.58 2.17
C ALA A 218 15.51 -2.82 0.85
N VAL A 219 15.85 -2.04 -0.18
CA VAL A 219 15.49 -2.35 -1.57
C VAL A 219 16.78 -2.70 -2.30
N ASP A 220 16.75 -3.73 -3.13
CA ASP A 220 17.86 -4.05 -4.04
C ASP A 220 17.99 -2.99 -5.16
N ASN A 221 18.96 -3.17 -6.04
CA ASN A 221 19.15 -2.36 -7.25
C ASN A 221 18.09 -2.60 -8.36
N CYS A 222 17.00 -3.28 -8.05
CA CYS A 222 16.00 -3.79 -8.99
C CYS A 222 14.55 -3.50 -8.58
N GLY A 223 14.31 -2.95 -7.38
CA GLY A 223 13.00 -2.65 -6.83
C GLY A 223 12.42 -3.73 -5.91
N THR A 224 13.13 -4.83 -5.66
CA THR A 224 12.72 -5.88 -4.71
C THR A 224 13.03 -5.46 -3.29
N VAL A 225 12.04 -5.52 -2.40
CA VAL A 225 12.28 -5.36 -0.96
C VAL A 225 12.95 -6.63 -0.42
N ILE A 226 14.10 -6.46 0.24
CA ILE A 226 14.91 -7.54 0.84
C ILE A 226 15.07 -7.33 2.35
N ASP A 227 15.08 -8.42 3.10
CA ASP A 227 15.34 -8.42 4.54
C ASP A 227 16.83 -8.68 4.79
N CYS A 228 17.54 -7.69 5.34
CA CYS A 228 18.96 -7.76 5.65
C CYS A 228 19.27 -8.27 7.06
N GLY A 229 18.26 -8.71 7.81
CA GLY A 229 18.40 -9.27 9.15
C GLY A 229 17.60 -8.48 10.20
N PRO A 230 17.55 -8.99 11.44
CA PRO A 230 16.76 -8.38 12.51
C PRO A 230 17.18 -6.93 12.80
N MET A 231 16.22 -6.13 13.27
CA MET A 231 16.46 -4.75 13.76
C MET A 231 17.51 -4.68 14.88
N ALA A 232 17.64 -5.76 15.67
CA ALA A 232 18.61 -5.88 16.74
C ALA A 232 19.96 -6.40 16.22
N CYS A 233 20.98 -5.54 16.24
CA CYS A 233 22.33 -5.79 15.72
C CYS A 233 23.27 -6.52 16.70
N GLY A 234 22.71 -7.25 17.66
CA GLY A 234 23.44 -7.76 18.83
C GLY A 234 23.60 -6.72 19.94
N ALA A 235 24.22 -7.13 21.06
CA ALA A 235 24.28 -6.31 22.27
C ALA A 235 24.98 -4.95 22.03
N GLY A 236 24.30 -3.86 22.42
CA GLY A 236 24.82 -2.49 22.31
C GLY A 236 24.79 -1.88 20.89
N LYS A 237 24.23 -2.58 19.90
CA LYS A 237 24.15 -2.08 18.52
C LYS A 237 22.72 -2.05 18.01
N ILE A 238 22.39 -1.00 17.26
CA ILE A 238 21.08 -0.80 16.63
C ILE A 238 21.23 -0.75 15.11
N CYS A 239 20.17 -1.15 14.40
CA CYS A 239 20.13 -0.99 12.95
C CYS A 239 20.05 0.51 12.59
N GLY A 240 20.95 0.97 11.73
CA GLY A 240 21.14 2.39 11.43
C GLY A 240 22.30 3.03 12.19
N GLY A 241 22.77 2.42 13.29
CA GLY A 241 23.87 2.95 14.11
C GLY A 241 25.23 2.97 13.38
N GLY A 242 25.39 2.20 12.31
CA GLY A 242 26.58 2.21 11.45
C GLY A 242 26.42 3.06 10.16
N GLY A 243 25.37 3.88 10.10
CA GLY A 243 24.79 4.39 8.87
C GLY A 243 23.57 3.55 8.42
N ALA A 244 22.86 4.01 7.39
CA ALA A 244 21.62 3.39 6.92
C ALA A 244 21.78 1.87 6.66
N ASN A 245 20.87 1.07 7.23
CA ASN A 245 20.86 -0.40 7.20
C ASN A 245 22.17 -1.07 7.68
N ARG A 246 22.99 -0.38 8.49
CA ARG A 246 24.23 -0.91 9.08
C ARG A 246 24.19 -1.00 10.60
N CYS A 247 24.89 -2.00 11.12
CA CYS A 247 24.99 -2.29 12.54
C CYS A 247 26.13 -1.52 13.20
N GLY A 248 25.81 -0.52 14.02
CA GLY A 248 26.79 0.26 14.76
C GLY A 248 26.35 0.54 16.19
N GLU A 249 27.30 1.06 16.97
CA GLU A 249 27.09 1.41 18.38
C GLU A 249 26.12 2.59 18.47
N GLY A 250 25.04 2.42 19.24
CA GLY A 250 24.03 3.46 19.38
C GLY A 250 24.56 4.63 20.19
N GLY A 251 24.93 5.72 19.53
CA GLY A 251 25.08 7.02 20.18
C GLY A 251 23.76 7.37 20.87
N GLY A 252 23.77 7.51 22.20
CA GLY A 252 22.56 7.46 23.03
C GLY A 252 21.51 8.52 22.63
N GLY A 253 20.37 8.06 22.10
CA GLY A 253 19.38 8.92 21.44
C GLY A 253 17.98 8.31 21.24
N HIS A 254 17.50 7.51 22.20
CA HIS A 254 16.10 7.12 22.35
C HIS A 254 15.42 6.28 21.24
N HIS A 255 16.09 5.23 20.77
CA HIS A 255 15.42 3.96 20.42
C HIS A 255 15.96 2.89 21.37
N GLY A 256 15.07 2.26 22.16
CA GLY A 256 15.44 1.36 23.25
C GLY A 256 16.26 2.04 24.36
N GLU A 257 15.67 2.28 25.53
CA GLU A 257 16.50 2.40 26.74
C GLU A 257 17.22 1.05 26.93
N ALA A 258 18.52 1.07 27.24
CA ALA A 258 19.32 -0.15 27.34
C ALA A 258 18.95 -0.96 28.59
N CYS A 259 17.89 -1.76 28.48
CA CYS A 259 17.23 -2.39 29.62
C CYS A 259 18.14 -3.38 30.36
N PRO A 260 18.19 -3.30 31.71
CA PRO A 260 18.89 -4.30 32.52
C PRO A 260 18.40 -5.71 32.17
N GLY A 261 19.34 -6.64 31.94
CA GLY A 261 19.00 -8.03 31.58
C GLY A 261 18.63 -8.28 30.11
N GLY A 262 18.39 -7.22 29.31
CA GLY A 262 17.97 -7.36 27.91
C GLY A 262 16.45 -7.49 27.69
N ASP A 263 15.65 -7.08 28.68
CA ASP A 263 14.20 -6.92 28.52
C ASP A 263 13.85 -5.87 27.44
N LEU A 264 12.60 -5.86 26.97
CA LEU A 264 12.12 -4.91 25.96
C LEU A 264 10.99 -4.04 26.52
N THR A 265 11.02 -2.75 26.24
CA THR A 265 9.82 -1.91 26.33
C THR A 265 8.81 -2.38 25.30
N THR A 266 7.61 -2.76 25.74
CA THR A 266 6.53 -3.24 24.86
C THR A 266 5.22 -2.52 25.18
N VAL A 267 4.33 -2.44 24.19
CA VAL A 267 2.93 -1.99 24.35
C VAL A 267 2.02 -3.12 23.89
N THR A 268 1.06 -3.51 24.72
CA THR A 268 0.11 -4.57 24.39
C THR A 268 -1.33 -4.14 24.65
N GLY A 269 -2.26 -4.69 23.88
CA GLY A 269 -3.68 -4.38 24.03
C GLY A 269 -4.54 -5.09 22.99
N THR A 270 -5.84 -4.84 23.06
CA THR A 270 -6.84 -5.28 22.07
C THR A 270 -7.47 -4.05 21.44
N VAL A 271 -7.53 -3.97 20.11
CA VAL A 271 -8.30 -2.92 19.42
C VAL A 271 -9.79 -3.29 19.42
N TYR A 272 -10.63 -2.33 19.77
CA TYR A 272 -12.08 -2.49 19.83
C TYR A 272 -12.81 -1.55 18.86
N THR A 273 -14.05 -1.90 18.51
CA THR A 273 -14.98 -0.96 17.87
C THR A 273 -15.20 0.28 18.76
N PRO A 274 -15.80 1.38 18.25
CA PRO A 274 -15.98 2.60 19.03
C PRO A 274 -16.72 2.43 20.38
N ALA A 275 -17.47 1.35 20.59
CA ALA A 275 -18.08 0.98 21.88
C ALA A 275 -17.06 0.61 22.99
N GLY A 276 -15.76 0.45 22.68
CA GLY A 276 -14.70 0.22 23.64
C GLY A 276 -14.82 -1.13 24.36
N ALA A 277 -14.79 -1.12 25.69
CA ALA A 277 -14.91 -2.34 26.51
C ALA A 277 -16.23 -3.11 26.30
N ASN A 278 -17.25 -2.47 25.73
CA ASN A 278 -18.54 -3.09 25.37
C ASN A 278 -18.63 -3.44 23.87
N GLY A 279 -17.57 -3.20 23.10
CA GLY A 279 -17.48 -3.45 21.67
C GLY A 279 -16.82 -4.78 21.32
N ASP A 280 -16.89 -5.14 20.04
CA ASP A 280 -16.19 -6.31 19.51
C ASP A 280 -14.71 -5.98 19.20
N PRO A 281 -13.81 -6.98 19.23
CA PRO A 281 -12.43 -6.84 18.78
C PRO A 281 -12.35 -6.56 17.27
N VAL A 282 -11.40 -5.74 16.85
CA VAL A 282 -11.17 -5.39 15.44
C VAL A 282 -10.00 -6.20 14.88
N TYR A 283 -10.28 -7.10 13.94
CA TYR A 283 -9.29 -7.79 13.11
C TYR A 283 -8.69 -6.85 12.05
N GLY A 284 -7.40 -7.00 11.74
CA GLY A 284 -6.76 -6.34 10.60
C GLY A 284 -6.46 -4.83 10.76
N ALA A 285 -6.61 -4.27 11.96
CA ALA A 285 -6.27 -2.87 12.22
C ALA A 285 -4.75 -2.68 12.33
N LEU A 286 -4.23 -1.66 11.66
CA LEU A 286 -2.86 -1.19 11.84
C LEU A 286 -2.77 -0.36 13.13
N VAL A 287 -1.86 -0.75 14.01
CA VAL A 287 -1.53 -0.05 15.25
C VAL A 287 -0.08 0.37 15.17
N TYR A 288 0.22 1.66 15.35
CA TYR A 288 1.59 2.18 15.21
C TYR A 288 1.85 3.41 16.08
N ILE A 289 3.13 3.68 16.34
CA ILE A 289 3.61 4.96 16.85
C ILE A 289 4.39 5.63 15.70
N PRO A 290 3.95 6.77 15.16
CA PRO A 290 4.61 7.46 14.05
C PRO A 290 5.92 8.10 14.50
N SER A 291 6.86 8.27 13.57
CA SER A 291 8.15 8.97 13.82
C SER A 291 7.95 10.46 14.12
N SER A 292 6.91 11.07 13.56
CA SER A 292 6.43 12.40 13.90
C SER A 292 4.93 12.53 13.64
N LEU A 293 4.26 13.52 14.23
CA LEU A 293 2.84 13.79 13.93
C LEU A 293 2.59 14.22 12.47
N GLY A 294 3.64 14.62 11.74
CA GLY A 294 3.56 14.91 10.30
C GLY A 294 3.55 13.66 9.41
N ASP A 295 3.96 12.50 9.93
CA ASP A 295 3.96 11.23 9.20
C ASP A 295 2.59 10.51 9.23
N ILE A 296 1.58 11.09 9.88
CA ILE A 296 0.19 10.59 9.91
C ILE A 296 -0.55 11.11 8.66
N PRO A 297 -0.90 10.25 7.68
CA PRO A 297 -1.44 10.74 6.41
C PRO A 297 -2.80 11.44 6.53
N ALA A 298 -3.03 12.47 5.72
CA ALA A 298 -4.36 13.03 5.51
C ALA A 298 -5.26 12.04 4.75
N PHE A 299 -6.56 12.02 5.04
CA PHE A 299 -7.51 11.23 4.26
C PHE A 299 -8.00 12.02 3.03
N PRO A 300 -8.10 11.40 1.84
CA PRO A 300 -8.67 12.04 0.67
C PRO A 300 -10.16 12.38 0.87
N THR A 301 -10.61 13.53 0.36
CA THR A 301 -12.01 13.98 0.48
C THR A 301 -12.99 13.31 -0.49
N ALA A 302 -12.50 12.39 -1.32
CA ALA A 302 -13.28 11.54 -2.21
C ALA A 302 -12.83 10.09 -2.08
N ALA A 303 -13.64 9.16 -2.62
CA ALA A 303 -13.23 7.77 -2.80
C ALA A 303 -11.94 7.69 -3.66
N THR A 304 -11.03 6.81 -3.28
CA THR A 304 -9.73 6.62 -3.94
C THR A 304 -9.38 5.15 -4.08
N CYS A 305 -8.44 4.87 -4.98
CA CYS A 305 -7.95 3.54 -5.34
C CYS A 305 -7.07 2.92 -4.22
N ASP A 306 -7.66 2.70 -3.04
CA ASP A 306 -6.98 2.35 -1.79
C ASP A 306 -6.61 0.85 -1.77
N ARG A 307 -5.37 0.53 -2.15
CA ARG A 307 -4.81 -0.83 -2.25
C ARG A 307 -3.67 -1.08 -1.27
N CYS A 308 -3.51 -2.31 -0.79
CA CYS A 308 -2.50 -2.63 0.23
C CYS A 308 -1.07 -2.73 -0.32
N ASP A 309 -0.89 -2.85 -1.64
CA ASP A 309 0.42 -2.93 -2.29
C ASP A 309 0.96 -1.57 -2.75
N THR A 310 0.09 -0.55 -2.89
CA THR A 310 0.47 0.84 -3.19
C THR A 310 0.50 1.74 -1.96
N GLN A 311 0.01 1.28 -0.81
CA GLN A 311 0.11 2.01 0.46
C GLN A 311 1.53 1.90 1.02
N VAL A 312 2.28 3.01 0.90
CA VAL A 312 3.54 3.20 1.65
C VAL A 312 3.21 3.15 3.14
N PRO A 313 3.86 2.28 3.96
CA PRO A 313 3.65 2.28 5.40
C PRO A 313 3.97 3.65 6.00
N PRO A 314 3.16 4.17 6.95
CA PRO A 314 3.49 5.41 7.64
C PRO A 314 4.83 5.26 8.34
N ARG A 315 5.66 6.31 8.34
CA ARG A 315 6.95 6.28 9.07
C ARG A 315 6.65 6.12 10.55
N ALA A 316 7.05 4.98 11.10
CA ALA A 316 6.69 4.54 12.43
C ALA A 316 7.90 3.96 13.15
N VAL A 317 8.02 4.28 14.44
CA VAL A 317 9.08 3.72 15.31
C VAL A 317 8.76 2.28 15.73
N ALA A 318 7.47 1.94 15.79
CA ALA A 318 6.96 0.58 15.97
C ALA A 318 5.57 0.45 15.33
N HIS A 319 5.25 -0.73 14.80
CA HIS A 319 3.92 -1.04 14.26
C HIS A 319 3.56 -2.52 14.41
N ALA A 320 2.26 -2.82 14.37
CA ALA A 320 1.68 -4.16 14.35
C ALA A 320 0.33 -4.15 13.62
N VAL A 321 -0.16 -5.33 13.21
CA VAL A 321 -1.52 -5.52 12.69
C VAL A 321 -2.27 -6.49 13.60
N THR A 322 -3.54 -6.22 13.90
CA THR A 322 -4.30 -7.01 14.87
C THR A 322 -4.76 -8.37 14.35
N GLY A 323 -4.68 -9.39 15.20
CA GLY A 323 -5.20 -10.73 14.92
C GLY A 323 -6.73 -10.84 15.03
N PRO A 324 -7.31 -12.05 14.80
CA PRO A 324 -8.76 -12.28 14.92
C PRO A 324 -9.35 -12.02 16.32
N ASP A 325 -8.51 -11.95 17.36
CA ASP A 325 -8.88 -11.57 18.73
C ASP A 325 -8.70 -10.07 19.02
N GLY A 326 -8.36 -9.28 18.00
CA GLY A 326 -8.07 -7.85 18.07
C GLY A 326 -6.75 -7.50 18.76
N LYS A 327 -5.94 -8.47 19.19
CA LYS A 327 -4.71 -8.18 19.94
C LYS A 327 -3.57 -7.68 19.06
N PHE A 328 -2.73 -6.84 19.64
CA PHE A 328 -1.45 -6.41 19.07
C PHE A 328 -0.35 -6.40 20.14
N VAL A 329 0.90 -6.41 19.69
CA VAL A 329 2.11 -6.19 20.49
C VAL A 329 3.02 -5.25 19.69
N LEU A 330 3.37 -4.09 20.26
CA LEU A 330 4.49 -3.27 19.77
C LEU A 330 5.72 -3.61 20.61
N THR A 331 6.87 -3.77 19.95
CA THR A 331 8.16 -4.10 20.58
C THR A 331 9.19 -3.01 20.32
N ASP A 332 10.10 -2.79 21.27
CA ASP A 332 11.18 -1.79 21.21
C ASP A 332 10.65 -0.35 21.02
N VAL A 333 9.56 -0.05 21.74
CA VAL A 333 8.95 1.28 21.74
C VAL A 333 9.75 2.28 22.58
N PRO A 334 9.83 3.56 22.18
CA PRO A 334 10.34 4.62 23.04
C PRO A 334 9.46 4.79 24.30
N SER A 335 10.09 5.11 25.43
CA SER A 335 9.42 5.46 26.68
C SER A 335 8.94 6.93 26.68
N GLY A 336 8.24 7.34 27.74
CA GLY A 336 7.58 8.63 27.84
C GLY A 336 6.23 8.68 27.13
N THR A 337 5.67 9.88 26.95
CA THR A 337 4.38 10.08 26.27
C THR A 337 4.55 9.91 24.76
N GLN A 338 3.89 8.91 24.17
CA GLN A 338 3.97 8.58 22.75
C GLN A 338 2.61 8.66 22.05
N PRO A 339 2.54 9.13 20.79
CA PRO A 339 1.28 9.25 20.05
C PRO A 339 0.89 7.92 19.39
N LEU A 340 0.13 7.06 20.06
CA LEU A 340 -0.41 5.85 19.44
C LEU A 340 -1.46 6.21 18.38
N VAL A 341 -1.34 5.61 17.20
CA VAL A 341 -2.33 5.68 16.12
C VAL A 341 -2.89 4.29 15.85
N ILE A 342 -4.22 4.21 15.77
CA ILE A 342 -4.97 3.00 15.45
C ILE A 342 -5.81 3.30 14.23
N GLN A 343 -5.60 2.55 13.14
CA GLN A 343 -6.25 2.79 11.86
C GLN A 343 -6.70 1.48 11.20
N ILE A 344 -7.94 1.45 10.71
CA ILE A 344 -8.44 0.43 9.78
C ILE A 344 -9.16 1.13 8.63
N GLY A 345 -8.54 1.09 7.46
CA GLY A 345 -9.00 1.89 6.33
C GLY A 345 -8.97 3.38 6.61
N ARG A 346 -10.14 4.01 6.47
CA ARG A 346 -10.41 5.41 6.80
C ARG A 346 -10.93 5.63 8.23
N TRP A 347 -11.15 4.57 9.00
CA TRP A 347 -11.38 4.69 10.45
C TRP A 347 -10.05 4.89 11.15
N ARG A 348 -9.88 5.99 11.89
CA ARG A 348 -8.66 6.28 12.65
C ARG A 348 -8.96 6.92 14.00
N ARG A 349 -8.14 6.63 14.99
CA ARG A 349 -8.00 7.40 16.21
C ARG A 349 -6.52 7.62 16.55
N LYS A 350 -6.20 8.78 17.12
CA LYS A 350 -4.89 9.06 17.73
C LYS A 350 -5.06 9.27 19.24
N VAL A 351 -4.21 8.65 20.04
CA VAL A 351 -4.24 8.70 21.52
C VAL A 351 -2.82 8.83 22.04
N ASP A 352 -2.56 9.82 22.88
CA ASP A 352 -1.29 9.91 23.61
C ASP A 352 -1.30 8.89 24.76
N ILE A 353 -0.25 8.07 24.84
CA ILE A 353 -0.07 7.03 25.86
C ILE A 353 1.25 7.24 26.59
N ASP A 354 1.24 7.12 27.91
CA ASP A 354 2.47 7.16 28.71
C ASP A 354 3.09 5.77 28.80
N ILE A 355 4.28 5.61 28.23
CA ILE A 355 5.02 4.35 28.15
C ILE A 355 6.15 4.37 29.19
N GLN A 356 6.13 3.43 30.13
CA GLN A 356 7.22 3.21 31.07
C GLN A 356 8.24 2.25 30.44
N GLY A 357 9.52 2.64 30.44
CA GLY A 357 10.61 1.86 29.83
C GLY A 357 10.81 0.48 30.44
N CYS A 358 11.35 -0.44 29.65
CA CYS A 358 11.85 -1.76 30.09
C CYS A 358 10.82 -2.70 30.73
N GLN A 359 9.55 -2.58 30.35
CA GLN A 359 8.48 -3.50 30.77
C GLN A 359 7.32 -3.52 29.76
N GLU A 360 6.29 -4.31 30.07
CA GLU A 360 5.04 -4.38 29.30
C GLU A 360 4.04 -3.30 29.71
N ASN A 361 3.68 -2.43 28.77
CA ASN A 361 2.69 -1.38 28.94
C ASN A 361 1.34 -1.86 28.38
N ARG A 362 0.50 -2.40 29.28
CA ARG A 362 -0.83 -2.93 28.96
C ARG A 362 -1.85 -1.80 28.85
N LEU A 363 -2.37 -1.54 27.65
CA LEU A 363 -3.35 -0.48 27.41
C LEU A 363 -4.79 -0.92 27.69
N THR A 364 -5.62 0.04 28.08
CA THR A 364 -7.06 -0.16 28.33
C THR A 364 -7.88 -0.07 27.04
N ALA A 365 -9.07 -0.70 27.03
CA ALA A 365 -10.00 -0.64 25.89
C ALA A 365 -10.45 0.79 25.51
N GLU A 366 -10.42 1.75 26.43
CA GLU A 366 -10.70 3.17 26.13
C GLU A 366 -9.48 3.89 25.51
N GLN A 367 -8.25 3.40 25.69
CA GLN A 367 -7.09 3.86 24.91
C GLN A 367 -7.06 3.19 23.52
N THR A 368 -7.47 1.93 23.39
CA THR A 368 -7.28 1.13 22.17
C THR A 368 -8.50 1.00 21.24
N ARG A 369 -9.66 1.57 21.58
CA ARG A 369 -10.80 1.61 20.65
C ARG A 369 -10.62 2.58 19.48
N LEU A 370 -11.35 2.32 18.41
CA LEU A 370 -11.59 3.27 17.31
C LEU A 370 -12.39 4.52 17.76
N ALA A 371 -12.38 5.56 16.92
CA ALA A 371 -13.08 6.82 17.18
C ALA A 371 -14.60 6.69 17.05
N LYS A 372 -15.35 7.31 17.99
CA LYS A 372 -16.82 7.39 18.03
C LYS A 372 -17.39 8.51 17.16
N ARG A 373 -16.55 9.50 16.84
CA ARG A 373 -16.86 10.70 16.04
C ARG A 373 -15.68 11.07 15.15
N HIS A 374 -15.94 11.84 14.09
CA HIS A 374 -14.91 12.62 13.45
C HIS A 374 -14.44 13.74 14.41
N HIS A 375 -13.13 13.96 14.49
CA HIS A 375 -12.50 14.88 15.45
C HIS A 375 -12.97 14.64 16.90
N GLU A 376 -13.03 13.37 17.33
CA GLU A 376 -13.59 13.00 18.65
C GLU A 376 -12.86 13.69 19.82
N ALA A 377 -11.52 13.65 19.78
CA ALA A 377 -10.61 14.30 20.71
C ALA A 377 -9.54 15.16 20.02
N ASN A 378 -9.17 14.85 18.77
CA ASN A 378 -8.17 15.60 17.99
C ASN A 378 -8.39 15.47 16.46
N ASN A 379 -7.69 16.31 15.69
CA ASN A 379 -7.87 16.40 14.23
C ASN A 379 -7.40 15.17 13.42
N TYR A 380 -6.75 14.17 14.05
CA TYR A 380 -6.41 12.91 13.39
C TYR A 380 -7.54 11.86 13.49
N ASP A 381 -8.51 12.07 14.40
CA ASP A 381 -9.64 11.16 14.61
C ASP A 381 -10.65 11.27 13.43
N ASN A 382 -10.89 10.14 12.76
CA ASN A 382 -11.76 10.09 11.58
C ASN A 382 -12.61 8.82 11.61
N ILE A 383 -13.86 8.97 11.19
CA ILE A 383 -14.73 7.85 10.84
C ILE A 383 -15.10 7.98 9.35
N PRO A 384 -15.28 6.89 8.60
CA PRO A 384 -15.56 6.97 7.17
C PRO A 384 -16.84 7.77 6.86
N MET A 385 -16.85 8.47 5.74
CA MET A 385 -18.05 9.13 5.20
C MET A 385 -18.93 8.07 4.53
N ILE A 386 -20.09 7.75 5.12
CA ILE A 386 -20.94 6.63 4.70
C ILE A 386 -22.33 7.13 4.29
N ALA A 387 -22.79 6.79 3.10
CA ALA A 387 -24.19 6.95 2.71
C ALA A 387 -24.98 5.69 3.08
N VAL A 388 -26.16 5.85 3.70
CA VAL A 388 -27.11 4.77 3.95
C VAL A 388 -28.40 5.07 3.18
N SER A 389 -28.72 4.21 2.20
CA SER A 389 -30.07 4.12 1.66
C SER A 389 -30.90 3.20 2.55
N THR A 390 -31.77 3.77 3.37
CA THR A 390 -32.48 3.05 4.43
C THR A 390 -33.61 2.20 3.86
N GLY A 391 -33.79 0.99 4.42
CA GLY A 391 -34.78 0.00 3.97
C GLY A 391 -35.73 -0.41 5.09
N ASP A 392 -37.01 -0.60 4.77
CA ASP A 392 -38.03 -0.90 5.79
C ASP A 392 -37.83 -2.22 6.55
N VAL A 393 -37.08 -3.18 5.98
CA VAL A 393 -36.91 -4.53 6.55
C VAL A 393 -35.48 -4.88 7.00
N ASP A 394 -34.55 -3.93 6.87
CA ASP A 394 -33.13 -4.11 7.24
C ASP A 394 -32.52 -2.75 7.60
N ALA A 395 -32.13 -2.55 8.86
CA ALA A 395 -31.61 -1.26 9.36
C ALA A 395 -30.08 -1.30 9.53
N LEU A 396 -29.34 -1.23 8.42
CA LEU A 396 -27.87 -1.29 8.40
C LEU A 396 -27.23 -0.16 9.23
N GLU A 397 -27.89 1.00 9.28
CA GLU A 397 -27.55 2.14 10.15
C GLU A 397 -27.42 1.74 11.64
N CYS A 398 -28.22 0.78 12.09
CA CYS A 398 -28.23 0.35 13.49
C CYS A 398 -27.03 -0.51 13.86
N VAL A 399 -26.36 -1.15 12.89
CA VAL A 399 -25.09 -1.84 13.15
C VAL A 399 -23.96 -0.83 13.35
N ILE A 400 -23.91 0.24 12.55
CA ILE A 400 -22.98 1.37 12.73
C ILE A 400 -23.21 2.03 14.10
N ARG A 401 -24.47 2.18 14.51
CA ARG A 401 -24.80 2.68 15.84
C ARG A 401 -24.35 1.72 16.96
N LYS A 402 -24.71 0.43 16.87
CA LYS A 402 -24.41 -0.59 17.88
C LYS A 402 -22.91 -0.89 18.03
N MET A 403 -22.09 -0.75 16.98
CA MET A 403 -20.63 -0.83 17.11
C MET A 403 -20.03 0.36 17.89
N GLY A 404 -20.81 1.42 18.13
CA GLY A 404 -20.55 2.48 19.11
C GLY A 404 -20.35 3.88 18.52
N VAL A 405 -20.76 4.14 17.28
CA VAL A 405 -20.72 5.49 16.70
C VAL A 405 -21.72 6.40 17.41
N ASP A 406 -21.31 7.64 17.68
CA ASP A 406 -22.13 8.65 18.36
C ASP A 406 -23.32 9.07 17.49
N ASP A 407 -24.53 9.15 18.07
CA ASP A 407 -25.76 9.54 17.36
C ASP A 407 -25.66 10.89 16.63
N ARG A 408 -24.71 11.76 17.03
CA ARG A 408 -24.39 13.04 16.37
C ARG A 408 -23.82 12.90 14.95
N GLU A 409 -23.27 11.75 14.61
CA GLU A 409 -22.69 11.47 13.29
C GLU A 409 -23.76 11.10 12.25
N PHE A 410 -24.99 10.85 12.67
CA PHE A 410 -26.10 10.39 11.83
C PHE A 410 -26.93 11.61 11.39
N THR A 411 -26.68 12.10 10.17
CA THR A 411 -27.30 13.34 9.66
C THR A 411 -27.89 13.20 8.25
N ASN A 412 -28.66 14.20 7.83
CA ASN A 412 -28.91 14.40 6.40
C ASN A 412 -27.61 14.85 5.71
N PRO A 413 -27.48 14.71 4.37
CA PRO A 413 -26.25 15.07 3.64
C PRO A 413 -25.77 16.53 3.74
N ASN A 414 -26.65 17.44 4.20
CA ASN A 414 -26.31 18.85 4.47
C ASN A 414 -25.92 19.09 5.94
N GLY A 415 -25.68 18.03 6.71
CA GLY A 415 -25.28 18.07 8.12
C GLY A 415 -23.76 18.07 8.29
N THR A 416 -23.31 17.84 9.52
CA THR A 416 -21.90 17.79 9.91
C THR A 416 -21.41 16.39 10.31
N GLY A 417 -22.31 15.41 10.36
CA GLY A 417 -21.97 14.03 10.67
C GLY A 417 -21.40 13.29 9.46
N ARG A 418 -20.79 12.12 9.67
CA ARG A 418 -20.25 11.29 8.59
C ARG A 418 -21.19 10.19 8.08
N ILE A 419 -22.30 9.92 8.75
CA ILE A 419 -23.27 8.88 8.37
C ILE A 419 -24.52 9.55 7.79
N HIS A 420 -24.66 9.54 6.46
CA HIS A 420 -25.65 10.31 5.72
C HIS A 420 -26.84 9.48 5.24
N PHE A 421 -28.06 9.90 5.62
CA PHE A 421 -29.28 9.16 5.33
C PHE A 421 -29.94 9.58 4.01
N TYR A 422 -30.38 8.58 3.25
CA TYR A 422 -31.24 8.70 2.10
C TYR A 422 -32.38 7.67 2.21
N LYS A 423 -33.61 8.08 1.91
CA LYS A 423 -34.80 7.22 1.97
C LYS A 423 -34.87 6.32 0.73
N GLY A 424 -34.86 4.99 0.91
CA GLY A 424 -34.92 4.02 -0.19
C GLY A 424 -36.10 4.23 -1.16
N LYS A 425 -35.84 4.09 -2.47
CA LYS A 425 -36.77 4.38 -3.59
C LYS A 425 -38.11 3.62 -3.53
N ARG A 426 -38.13 2.40 -3.00
CA ARG A 426 -39.32 1.54 -2.94
C ARG A 426 -40.05 1.60 -1.60
N LYS A 427 -39.35 1.28 -0.51
CA LYS A 427 -39.88 1.33 0.86
C LYS A 427 -38.75 1.64 1.84
N ALA A 428 -38.65 2.91 2.22
CA ALA A 428 -37.59 3.43 3.07
C ALA A 428 -37.68 2.93 4.52
N GLY A 429 -36.52 2.84 5.18
CA GLY A 429 -36.36 2.54 6.59
C GLY A 429 -36.51 3.78 7.46
N ALA A 430 -35.55 4.00 8.36
CA ALA A 430 -35.53 5.19 9.21
C ALA A 430 -35.19 6.47 8.41
N GLN A 431 -35.43 7.62 9.05
CA GLN A 431 -35.07 8.95 8.56
C GLN A 431 -34.55 9.82 9.72
N ILE A 432 -33.69 10.79 9.42
CA ILE A 432 -33.24 11.79 10.42
C ILE A 432 -34.33 12.85 10.62
N SER A 433 -35.04 13.21 9.55
CA SER A 433 -36.11 14.20 9.56
C SER A 433 -37.05 14.02 8.37
N SER A 434 -38.16 14.77 8.33
CA SER A 434 -38.99 14.89 7.13
C SER A 434 -38.21 15.37 5.90
N SER A 435 -37.15 16.16 6.10
CA SER A 435 -36.22 16.66 5.07
C SER A 435 -35.09 15.69 4.69
N THR A 436 -35.05 14.45 5.22
CA THR A 436 -34.13 13.42 4.71
C THR A 436 -34.39 13.17 3.21
N PRO A 437 -33.36 13.26 2.34
CA PRO A 437 -33.52 13.13 0.89
C PRO A 437 -33.92 11.71 0.45
N GLY A 438 -34.29 11.54 -0.82
CA GLY A 438 -34.54 10.23 -1.42
C GLY A 438 -33.26 9.61 -2.02
N GLU A 439 -33.21 8.28 -2.10
CA GLU A 439 -32.13 7.50 -2.74
C GLU A 439 -31.77 8.03 -4.14
N ALA A 440 -32.76 8.47 -4.91
CA ALA A 440 -32.57 9.08 -6.23
C ALA A 440 -31.61 10.30 -6.22
N GLN A 441 -31.44 10.99 -5.08
CA GLN A 441 -30.49 12.10 -4.94
C GLN A 441 -29.06 11.63 -4.60
N LEU A 442 -28.89 10.46 -3.98
CA LEU A 442 -27.58 9.82 -3.77
C LEU A 442 -27.00 9.35 -5.11
N VAL A 443 -27.83 8.68 -5.92
CA VAL A 443 -27.40 8.08 -7.19
C VAL A 443 -27.55 9.00 -8.41
N ALA A 444 -27.99 10.25 -8.22
CA ALA A 444 -28.18 11.22 -9.32
C ALA A 444 -26.90 11.54 -10.10
N SER A 445 -25.73 11.42 -9.48
CA SER A 445 -24.42 11.71 -10.09
C SER A 445 -23.33 10.86 -9.46
N VAL A 446 -22.37 10.42 -10.27
CA VAL A 446 -21.15 9.76 -9.77
C VAL A 446 -20.39 10.67 -8.79
N ASN A 447 -20.43 11.99 -9.00
CA ASN A 447 -19.80 12.96 -8.09
C ASN A 447 -20.44 12.97 -6.69
N THR A 448 -21.74 12.65 -6.58
CA THR A 448 -22.41 12.49 -5.28
C THR A 448 -21.93 11.23 -4.57
N LEU A 449 -21.80 10.12 -5.31
CA LEU A 449 -21.30 8.84 -4.79
C LEU A 449 -19.81 8.96 -4.38
N MET A 450 -18.98 9.59 -5.20
CA MET A 450 -17.54 9.80 -4.94
C MET A 450 -17.25 10.62 -3.66
N GLY A 451 -18.22 11.36 -3.12
CA GLY A 451 -18.12 12.00 -1.81
C GLY A 451 -18.23 11.05 -0.62
N TYR A 452 -18.47 9.75 -0.85
CA TYR A 452 -18.60 8.72 0.18
C TYR A 452 -17.51 7.66 0.10
N ASP A 453 -16.98 7.29 1.27
CA ASP A 453 -16.09 6.15 1.44
C ASP A 453 -16.82 4.83 1.24
N ALA A 454 -18.10 4.76 1.65
CA ALA A 454 -18.97 3.60 1.43
C ALA A 454 -20.44 3.96 1.23
N VAL A 455 -21.15 3.12 0.48
CA VAL A 455 -22.59 3.21 0.22
C VAL A 455 -23.29 1.92 0.67
N LEU A 456 -24.22 2.04 1.61
CA LEU A 456 -25.02 0.95 2.16
C LEU A 456 -26.42 0.97 1.53
N LEU A 457 -26.81 -0.15 0.93
CA LEU A 457 -28.04 -0.32 0.15
C LEU A 457 -28.94 -1.34 0.85
N ALA A 458 -29.67 -0.88 1.87
CA ALA A 458 -30.47 -1.74 2.73
C ALA A 458 -31.72 -2.27 2.03
N CYS A 459 -32.16 -3.48 2.40
CA CYS A 459 -33.29 -4.17 1.78
C CYS A 459 -34.62 -3.41 1.96
N GLN A 460 -35.29 -3.11 0.84
CA GLN A 460 -36.52 -2.28 0.78
C GLN A 460 -37.81 -3.11 0.66
N GLY A 461 -37.81 -4.36 1.15
CA GLY A 461 -38.98 -5.25 1.17
C GLY A 461 -39.48 -5.74 -0.20
N GLY A 462 -38.71 -5.54 -1.27
CA GLY A 462 -38.92 -6.12 -2.59
C GLY A 462 -37.96 -5.53 -3.63
N GLU A 463 -37.71 -6.21 -4.74
CA GLU A 463 -36.93 -5.63 -5.85
C GLU A 463 -37.64 -4.39 -6.41
N THR A 464 -36.89 -3.44 -6.95
CA THR A 464 -37.43 -2.31 -7.73
C THR A 464 -36.62 -2.11 -9.00
N THR A 465 -37.27 -1.61 -10.05
CA THR A 465 -36.57 -1.34 -11.31
C THR A 465 -35.55 -0.21 -11.09
N ARG A 466 -34.27 -0.54 -11.28
CA ARG A 466 -33.17 0.42 -11.33
C ARG A 466 -33.12 1.06 -12.72
N ASP A 467 -32.67 2.30 -12.79
CA ASP A 467 -32.27 2.90 -14.06
C ASP A 467 -30.87 2.36 -14.39
N ALA A 468 -30.62 1.93 -15.63
CA ALA A 468 -29.31 1.45 -16.04
C ALA A 468 -28.22 2.53 -15.84
N ALA A 469 -28.59 3.82 -15.94
CA ALA A 469 -27.70 4.93 -15.66
C ALA A 469 -27.43 5.12 -14.15
N ASP A 470 -28.37 4.76 -13.26
CA ASP A 470 -28.10 4.73 -11.81
C ASP A 470 -27.08 3.63 -11.50
N VAL A 471 -27.24 2.44 -12.09
CA VAL A 471 -26.31 1.32 -11.86
C VAL A 471 -24.94 1.62 -12.46
N ALA A 472 -24.87 2.22 -13.66
CA ALA A 472 -23.61 2.66 -14.27
C ALA A 472 -22.84 3.64 -13.37
N ARG A 473 -23.52 4.62 -12.74
CA ARG A 473 -22.87 5.53 -11.78
C ARG A 473 -22.34 4.82 -10.53
N LEU A 474 -23.00 3.75 -10.07
CA LEU A 474 -22.52 2.91 -8.97
C LEU A 474 -21.32 2.03 -9.39
N VAL A 475 -21.31 1.55 -10.63
CA VAL A 475 -20.17 0.88 -11.26
C VAL A 475 -18.97 1.84 -11.35
N ASP A 476 -19.14 3.04 -11.88
CA ASP A 476 -18.08 4.05 -11.99
C ASP A 476 -17.50 4.43 -10.61
N TYR A 477 -18.37 4.65 -9.63
CA TYR A 477 -17.98 4.89 -8.24
C TYR A 477 -17.10 3.77 -7.67
N THR A 478 -17.53 2.51 -7.79
CA THR A 478 -16.74 1.36 -7.31
C THR A 478 -15.48 1.13 -8.16
N ASN A 479 -15.47 1.45 -9.44
CA ASN A 479 -14.29 1.39 -10.30
C ASN A 479 -13.21 2.39 -9.86
N ALA A 480 -13.60 3.56 -9.35
CA ALA A 480 -12.70 4.58 -8.81
C ALA A 480 -12.22 4.31 -7.36
N GLY A 481 -12.67 3.21 -6.75
CA GLY A 481 -12.30 2.81 -5.38
C GLY A 481 -13.45 2.86 -4.36
N GLY A 482 -14.66 3.24 -4.77
CA GLY A 482 -15.84 3.22 -3.92
C GLY A 482 -16.16 1.85 -3.31
N ARG A 483 -16.84 1.86 -2.16
CA ARG A 483 -17.23 0.66 -1.41
C ARG A 483 -18.76 0.53 -1.37
N VAL A 484 -19.30 -0.67 -1.59
CA VAL A 484 -20.75 -0.92 -1.54
C VAL A 484 -21.06 -2.13 -0.65
N PHE A 485 -22.10 -2.00 0.18
CA PHE A 485 -22.71 -3.13 0.89
C PHE A 485 -24.21 -3.19 0.56
N ALA A 486 -24.72 -4.34 0.10
CA ALA A 486 -26.12 -4.51 -0.29
C ALA A 486 -26.76 -5.77 0.34
N THR A 487 -28.04 -5.73 0.68
CA THR A 487 -28.76 -6.88 1.27
C THR A 487 -30.00 -7.30 0.49
N HIS A 488 -30.17 -8.62 0.34
CA HIS A 488 -31.33 -9.31 -0.21
C HIS A 488 -31.90 -8.64 -1.47
N PHE A 489 -33.03 -7.93 -1.38
CA PHE A 489 -33.69 -7.33 -2.55
C PHE A 489 -32.87 -6.22 -3.23
N SER A 490 -31.89 -5.62 -2.53
CA SER A 490 -30.91 -4.69 -3.12
C SER A 490 -29.96 -5.36 -4.13
N ARG A 491 -30.09 -6.68 -4.36
CA ARG A 491 -29.58 -7.37 -5.55
C ARG A 491 -30.09 -6.77 -6.87
N ASP A 492 -31.17 -5.99 -6.85
CA ASP A 492 -31.65 -5.26 -8.02
C ASP A 492 -30.61 -4.27 -8.58
N TRP A 493 -29.66 -3.81 -7.75
CA TRP A 493 -28.44 -3.09 -8.17
C TRP A 493 -27.38 -3.96 -8.86
N LEU A 494 -27.36 -5.27 -8.60
CA LEU A 494 -26.23 -6.16 -8.93
C LEU A 494 -26.56 -7.23 -9.98
N ARG A 495 -27.85 -7.58 -10.14
CA ARG A 495 -28.27 -8.75 -10.92
C ARG A 495 -28.41 -8.50 -12.42
N TYR A 496 -28.81 -7.30 -12.81
CA TYR A 496 -29.29 -7.05 -14.17
C TYR A 496 -28.16 -6.48 -15.06
N GLU A 497 -27.61 -5.31 -14.71
CA GLU A 497 -26.61 -4.64 -15.54
C GLU A 497 -25.19 -5.20 -15.36
N GLN A 498 -24.42 -5.20 -16.46
CA GLN A 498 -22.99 -5.52 -16.46
C GLN A 498 -22.16 -4.31 -15.95
N PRO A 499 -20.98 -4.53 -15.33
CA PRO A 499 -20.34 -5.82 -15.08
C PRO A 499 -20.89 -6.58 -13.86
N PHE A 500 -21.64 -5.93 -12.96
CA PHE A 500 -22.07 -6.54 -11.70
C PHE A 500 -22.87 -7.84 -11.88
N SER A 501 -23.68 -7.96 -12.94
CA SER A 501 -24.43 -9.18 -13.23
C SER A 501 -23.57 -10.41 -13.57
N SER A 502 -22.27 -10.24 -13.84
CA SER A 502 -21.30 -11.35 -13.98
C SER A 502 -20.74 -11.88 -12.64
N SER A 503 -21.02 -11.23 -11.50
CA SER A 503 -20.44 -11.62 -10.20
C SER A 503 -20.88 -13.00 -9.70
N ALA A 504 -22.11 -13.41 -10.03
CA ALA A 504 -22.73 -14.62 -9.52
C ALA A 504 -23.83 -15.17 -10.46
N ASN A 505 -24.19 -16.43 -10.30
CA ASN A 505 -25.30 -17.05 -11.01
C ASN A 505 -26.63 -16.79 -10.27
N TRP A 506 -27.24 -15.63 -10.58
CA TRP A 506 -28.41 -15.06 -9.91
C TRP A 506 -29.74 -15.77 -10.27
N THR A 507 -30.36 -16.44 -9.31
CA THR A 507 -31.60 -17.22 -9.48
C THR A 507 -32.87 -16.38 -9.28
N GLY A 508 -34.05 -17.00 -9.46
CA GLY A 508 -35.27 -16.52 -8.79
C GLY A 508 -35.12 -16.58 -7.27
N ILE A 509 -35.89 -15.79 -6.53
CA ILE A 509 -35.76 -15.66 -5.07
C ILE A 509 -36.66 -16.69 -4.36
N ASN A 510 -36.06 -17.50 -3.48
CA ASN A 510 -36.77 -18.28 -2.48
C ASN A 510 -36.68 -17.60 -1.10
N ASN A 511 -37.83 -17.28 -0.51
CA ASN A 511 -37.97 -16.65 0.82
C ASN A 511 -38.33 -17.65 1.93
N GLY A 512 -38.33 -18.97 1.65
CA GLY A 512 -38.89 -19.99 2.53
C GLY A 512 -38.14 -20.29 3.84
N PHE A 513 -37.12 -19.51 4.21
CA PHE A 513 -36.23 -19.78 5.35
C PHE A 513 -36.39 -18.73 6.44
N THR A 514 -37.15 -19.07 7.48
CA THR A 514 -37.22 -18.29 8.72
C THR A 514 -35.88 -18.32 9.46
N THR A 515 -35.23 -19.49 9.51
CA THR A 515 -33.86 -19.68 10.01
C THR A 515 -33.13 -20.74 9.18
N ALA A 516 -31.84 -20.53 8.92
CA ALA A 516 -30.94 -21.49 8.29
C ALA A 516 -29.54 -21.47 8.94
N THR A 517 -28.81 -22.58 8.84
CA THR A 517 -27.43 -22.67 9.32
C THR A 517 -26.46 -22.37 8.19
N GLY A 518 -25.71 -21.27 8.30
CA GLY A 518 -24.67 -20.89 7.35
C GLY A 518 -23.30 -21.41 7.76
N ARG A 519 -22.56 -22.02 6.83
CA ARG A 519 -21.15 -22.41 6.98
C ARG A 519 -20.21 -21.34 6.46
N ILE A 520 -19.09 -21.13 7.16
CA ILE A 520 -18.04 -20.20 6.72
C ILE A 520 -17.10 -20.90 5.72
N ASP A 521 -16.78 -20.20 4.63
CA ASP A 521 -15.84 -20.66 3.63
C ASP A 521 -14.40 -20.45 4.10
N THR A 522 -13.77 -21.52 4.60
CA THR A 522 -12.42 -21.50 5.18
C THR A 522 -11.31 -21.89 4.19
N SER A 523 -11.61 -21.92 2.89
CA SER A 523 -10.63 -22.27 1.84
C SER A 523 -9.49 -21.25 1.73
N PHE A 524 -9.81 -19.95 1.81
CA PHE A 524 -8.90 -18.80 1.76
C PHE A 524 -8.55 -18.28 3.17
N GLN A 525 -7.52 -17.44 3.29
CA GLN A 525 -7.02 -16.97 4.61
C GLN A 525 -8.04 -16.12 5.36
N LYS A 526 -8.56 -15.04 4.77
CA LYS A 526 -9.55 -14.18 5.46
C LYS A 526 -10.80 -14.96 5.89
N GLY A 527 -11.18 -16.01 5.17
CA GLY A 527 -12.29 -16.89 5.52
C GLY A 527 -12.04 -17.72 6.79
N ARG A 528 -10.78 -18.13 7.04
CA ARG A 528 -10.37 -18.73 8.32
C ARG A 528 -10.33 -17.70 9.44
N ASP A 529 -9.76 -16.53 9.17
CA ASP A 529 -9.64 -15.45 10.16
C ASP A 529 -11.02 -14.95 10.61
N PHE A 530 -11.98 -14.88 9.67
CA PHE A 530 -13.39 -14.57 9.92
C PHE A 530 -14.11 -15.68 10.71
N ALA A 531 -13.86 -16.96 10.39
CA ALA A 531 -14.39 -18.08 11.16
C ALA A 531 -13.87 -18.08 12.61
N GLU A 532 -12.59 -17.74 12.82
CA GLU A 532 -12.01 -17.58 14.15
C GLU A 532 -12.59 -16.37 14.90
N TRP A 533 -12.64 -15.20 14.25
CA TRP A 533 -13.25 -13.98 14.80
C TRP A 533 -14.71 -14.22 15.23
N LEU A 534 -15.53 -14.84 14.38
CA LEU A 534 -16.93 -15.18 14.69
C LEU A 534 -17.07 -16.02 15.95
N ARG A 535 -16.15 -16.96 16.20
CA ARG A 535 -16.13 -17.75 17.45
C ARG A 535 -15.71 -16.91 18.66
N LEU A 536 -14.68 -16.08 18.51
CA LEU A 536 -14.17 -15.22 19.58
C LEU A 536 -15.21 -14.20 20.05
N VAL A 537 -16.03 -13.68 19.13
CA VAL A 537 -17.13 -12.74 19.43
C VAL A 537 -18.46 -13.42 19.80
N GLY A 538 -18.48 -14.75 19.93
CA GLY A 538 -19.66 -15.54 20.32
C GLY A 538 -20.76 -15.67 19.26
N ALA A 539 -20.49 -15.30 18.00
CA ALA A 539 -21.45 -15.39 16.89
C ALA A 539 -21.43 -16.76 16.17
N GLY A 540 -20.28 -17.45 16.18
CA GLY A 540 -20.05 -18.72 15.49
C GLY A 540 -19.84 -19.91 16.43
N THR A 541 -20.45 -21.04 16.08
CA THR A 541 -20.25 -22.34 16.72
C THR A 541 -19.33 -23.22 15.87
N ASN A 542 -18.78 -24.32 16.41
CA ASN A 542 -18.05 -25.31 15.61
C ASN A 542 -18.85 -26.60 15.53
N ALA A 543 -19.19 -27.03 14.31
CA ALA A 543 -19.94 -28.24 14.04
C ALA A 543 -19.42 -28.91 12.77
N GLY A 544 -19.29 -30.25 12.78
CA GLY A 544 -18.82 -31.02 11.61
C GLY A 544 -17.42 -30.66 11.08
N GLY A 545 -16.60 -29.93 11.84
CA GLY A 545 -15.29 -29.43 11.39
C GLY A 545 -15.32 -28.08 10.66
N ASN A 546 -16.48 -27.41 10.58
CA ASN A 546 -16.61 -26.06 10.04
C ASN A 546 -17.17 -25.11 11.14
N THR A 547 -17.06 -23.80 10.93
CA THR A 547 -17.70 -22.80 11.80
C THR A 547 -19.08 -22.46 11.25
N GLU A 548 -20.10 -22.61 12.08
CA GLU A 548 -21.51 -22.44 11.70
C GLU A 548 -22.15 -21.26 12.44
N ILE A 549 -22.87 -20.41 11.70
CA ILE A 549 -23.69 -19.32 12.22
C ILE A 549 -25.19 -19.59 11.99
N SER A 550 -26.03 -19.04 12.85
CA SER A 550 -27.48 -19.01 12.66
C SER A 550 -27.86 -17.76 11.86
N ILE A 551 -28.52 -17.96 10.72
CA ILE A 551 -29.00 -16.91 9.82
C ILE A 551 -30.54 -16.88 9.93
N THR A 552 -31.13 -15.75 10.31
CA THR A 552 -32.60 -15.57 10.30
C THR A 552 -33.01 -14.74 9.09
N GLU A 553 -34.16 -15.04 8.51
CA GLU A 553 -34.60 -14.47 7.23
C GLU A 553 -33.57 -14.68 6.10
N ALA A 554 -33.00 -15.89 6.05
CA ALA A 554 -32.17 -16.39 4.96
C ALA A 554 -32.94 -16.42 3.64
N ARG A 555 -32.22 -16.31 2.52
CA ARG A 555 -32.77 -16.25 1.16
C ARG A 555 -32.00 -17.16 0.22
N GLN A 556 -32.55 -17.43 -0.94
CA GLN A 556 -31.81 -18.05 -2.04
C GLN A 556 -32.10 -17.28 -3.32
N SER A 557 -31.14 -16.45 -3.70
CA SER A 557 -31.15 -15.60 -4.88
C SER A 557 -29.84 -15.74 -5.68
N ILE A 558 -28.87 -16.49 -5.15
CA ILE A 558 -27.63 -16.90 -5.82
C ILE A 558 -27.51 -18.43 -5.73
N SER A 559 -27.16 -19.08 -6.83
CA SER A 559 -26.78 -20.50 -6.84
C SER A 559 -25.28 -20.67 -6.57
N THR A 560 -24.43 -20.09 -7.41
CA THR A 560 -22.97 -20.09 -7.29
C THR A 560 -22.41 -18.67 -7.45
N VAL A 561 -21.25 -18.39 -6.85
CA VAL A 561 -20.41 -17.25 -7.25
C VAL A 561 -19.76 -17.52 -8.63
N ALA A 562 -19.32 -16.47 -9.31
CA ALA A 562 -18.50 -16.59 -10.52
C ALA A 562 -17.18 -15.82 -10.36
N SER A 563 -17.16 -14.51 -10.56
CA SER A 563 -15.97 -13.66 -10.32
C SER A 563 -15.89 -13.11 -8.87
N ALA A 564 -16.64 -13.69 -7.95
CA ALA A 564 -16.81 -13.24 -6.57
C ALA A 564 -16.26 -14.28 -5.57
N GLN A 565 -15.71 -13.81 -4.44
CA GLN A 565 -15.36 -14.67 -3.32
C GLN A 565 -16.63 -15.00 -2.51
N ARG A 566 -16.88 -16.28 -2.31
CA ARG A 566 -17.91 -16.78 -1.37
C ARG A 566 -17.36 -16.77 0.05
N TRP A 567 -18.15 -16.34 1.02
CA TRP A 567 -17.79 -16.32 2.44
C TRP A 567 -18.70 -17.18 3.31
N ILE A 568 -19.99 -17.24 2.98
CA ILE A 568 -20.99 -17.99 3.75
C ILE A 568 -21.93 -18.74 2.80
N TRP A 569 -22.28 -20.00 3.11
CA TRP A 569 -23.17 -20.83 2.29
C TRP A 569 -24.09 -21.76 3.10
N LEU A 570 -25.19 -22.24 2.49
CA LEU A 570 -26.15 -23.18 3.10
C LEU A 570 -25.90 -24.64 2.62
N PRO A 571 -25.20 -25.50 3.38
CA PRO A 571 -24.83 -26.84 2.92
C PRO A 571 -26.02 -27.75 2.66
N ASN A 572 -27.08 -27.63 3.46
CA ASN A 572 -28.28 -28.48 3.35
C ASN A 572 -29.23 -28.03 2.23
N ASN A 573 -28.89 -26.97 1.49
CA ASN A 573 -29.68 -26.43 0.39
C ASN A 573 -28.76 -26.12 -0.81
N SER A 574 -28.34 -27.14 -1.57
CA SER A 574 -27.62 -26.98 -2.85
C SER A 574 -26.38 -26.07 -2.80
N ASP A 575 -25.71 -26.00 -1.64
CA ASP A 575 -24.61 -25.07 -1.33
C ASP A 575 -24.88 -23.58 -1.65
N HIS A 576 -26.15 -23.15 -1.59
CA HIS A 576 -26.58 -21.78 -1.89
C HIS A 576 -25.76 -20.71 -1.13
N VAL A 577 -25.23 -19.75 -1.88
CA VAL A 577 -24.43 -18.63 -1.36
C VAL A 577 -25.30 -17.73 -0.48
N GLN A 578 -24.79 -17.32 0.68
CA GLN A 578 -25.43 -16.36 1.60
C GLN A 578 -24.65 -15.07 1.75
N HIS A 579 -23.35 -15.10 1.51
CA HIS A 579 -22.51 -13.92 1.59
C HIS A 579 -21.36 -14.00 0.59
N MET A 580 -21.13 -12.92 -0.16
CA MET A 580 -20.06 -12.82 -1.14
C MET A 580 -19.47 -11.41 -1.24
N THR A 581 -18.21 -11.34 -1.68
CA THR A 581 -17.52 -10.10 -2.02
C THR A 581 -16.97 -10.16 -3.44
N PHE A 582 -16.89 -9.03 -4.13
CA PHE A 582 -16.08 -8.91 -5.34
C PHE A 582 -15.40 -7.54 -5.41
N ASN A 583 -14.20 -7.54 -5.97
CA ASN A 583 -13.41 -6.32 -6.17
C ASN A 583 -13.73 -5.69 -7.54
N THR A 584 -13.50 -4.39 -7.66
CA THR A 584 -13.77 -3.59 -8.87
C THR A 584 -12.54 -2.78 -9.28
N PRO A 585 -12.30 -2.53 -10.59
CA PRO A 585 -13.11 -2.93 -11.74
C PRO A 585 -13.00 -4.43 -12.08
N MET A 586 -14.15 -5.09 -12.25
CA MET A 586 -14.21 -6.56 -12.44
C MET A 586 -13.51 -7.06 -13.73
N ALA A 587 -13.34 -6.19 -14.72
CA ALA A 587 -12.64 -6.50 -15.98
C ALA A 587 -11.11 -6.38 -15.88
N LEU A 588 -10.58 -5.80 -14.80
CA LEU A 588 -9.14 -5.70 -14.55
C LEU A 588 -8.63 -6.88 -13.71
N PRO A 589 -7.35 -7.29 -13.83
CA PRO A 589 -6.77 -8.32 -12.97
C PRO A 589 -6.77 -7.87 -11.50
N PRO A 590 -6.72 -8.81 -10.52
CA PRO A 590 -6.72 -8.46 -9.09
C PRO A 590 -5.63 -7.45 -8.70
N ALA A 591 -4.46 -7.53 -9.34
CA ALA A 591 -3.36 -6.60 -9.19
C ALA A 591 -3.62 -5.19 -9.79
N GLN A 592 -4.82 -4.88 -10.26
CA GLN A 592 -5.27 -3.54 -10.70
C GLN A 592 -6.65 -3.11 -10.14
N GLN A 593 -7.33 -3.98 -9.39
CA GLN A 593 -8.61 -3.66 -8.73
C GLN A 593 -8.41 -2.82 -7.45
N CYS A 594 -9.35 -1.94 -7.11
CA CYS A 594 -9.24 -1.09 -5.91
C CYS A 594 -10.54 -0.58 -5.28
N GLY A 595 -11.73 -0.93 -5.79
CA GLY A 595 -12.99 -0.86 -5.06
C GLY A 595 -13.51 -2.25 -4.66
N ARG A 596 -14.64 -2.30 -3.93
CA ARG A 596 -15.24 -3.55 -3.45
C ARG A 596 -16.75 -3.44 -3.24
N VAL A 597 -17.45 -4.50 -3.64
CA VAL A 597 -18.88 -4.72 -3.38
C VAL A 597 -19.02 -5.95 -2.47
N VAL A 598 -19.89 -5.84 -1.46
CA VAL A 598 -20.33 -6.93 -0.58
C VAL A 598 -21.82 -7.15 -0.73
N PHE A 599 -22.25 -8.41 -0.76
CA PHE A 599 -23.67 -8.77 -0.79
C PHE A 599 -24.02 -9.86 0.23
N SER A 600 -25.06 -9.62 1.03
CA SER A 600 -25.72 -10.63 1.88
C SER A 600 -27.06 -11.04 1.30
N ASP A 601 -27.27 -12.35 1.12
CA ASP A 601 -28.55 -12.95 0.73
C ASP A 601 -29.42 -13.28 1.96
N PHE A 602 -29.47 -12.35 2.92
CA PHE A 602 -30.25 -12.40 4.16
C PHE A 602 -30.45 -10.97 4.71
N HIS A 603 -31.40 -10.78 5.62
CA HIS A 603 -31.56 -9.49 6.32
C HIS A 603 -30.59 -9.42 7.50
N VAL A 604 -29.75 -8.37 7.56
CA VAL A 604 -28.72 -8.26 8.61
C VAL A 604 -29.33 -7.80 9.94
N ALA A 605 -30.02 -6.66 9.92
CA ALA A 605 -30.64 -5.99 11.06
C ALA A 605 -32.16 -5.99 10.86
N ASN A 606 -32.74 -7.18 10.93
CA ASN A 606 -34.15 -7.47 10.64
C ASN A 606 -35.14 -6.74 11.59
N GLY A 607 -36.19 -6.15 11.02
CA GLY A 607 -37.32 -5.56 11.72
C GLY A 607 -38.34 -4.95 10.73
N SER A 608 -39.27 -4.11 11.19
CA SER A 608 -40.14 -3.32 10.30
C SER A 608 -40.18 -1.87 10.77
N PHE A 609 -39.56 -0.99 9.98
CA PHE A 609 -39.07 0.29 10.50
C PHE A 609 -39.91 1.51 10.09
N ASN A 610 -40.81 1.39 9.11
CA ASN A 610 -41.99 2.24 8.90
C ASN A 610 -41.76 3.77 8.95
N GLY A 611 -40.62 4.27 8.45
CA GLY A 611 -40.33 5.71 8.45
C GLY A 611 -40.06 6.34 9.81
N GLN A 612 -39.66 5.53 10.82
CA GLN A 612 -39.29 6.03 12.14
C GLN A 612 -38.16 7.06 12.10
N THR A 613 -38.11 7.91 13.14
CA THR A 613 -37.00 8.85 13.33
C THR A 613 -35.87 8.18 14.08
N PHE A 614 -34.68 8.15 13.47
CA PHE A 614 -33.46 7.62 14.07
C PHE A 614 -33.20 8.24 15.46
N PRO A 615 -32.71 7.49 16.47
CA PRO A 615 -32.29 6.08 16.44
C PRO A 615 -33.35 5.09 17.00
N ARG A 616 -34.65 5.41 16.93
CA ARG A 616 -35.69 4.70 17.70
C ARG A 616 -35.83 3.23 17.33
N GLU A 617 -35.62 2.92 16.06
CA GLU A 617 -35.65 1.59 15.47
C GLU A 617 -34.52 0.66 15.93
N CYS A 618 -33.35 1.19 16.33
CA CYS A 618 -32.15 0.39 16.56
C CYS A 618 -32.16 -0.48 17.84
N GLY A 619 -33.14 -0.26 18.73
CA GLY A 619 -33.22 -0.94 20.01
C GLY A 619 -32.05 -0.64 20.97
N SER A 620 -31.91 -1.46 22.00
CA SER A 620 -30.90 -1.32 23.08
C SER A 620 -30.06 -2.59 23.31
N GLY A 621 -30.30 -3.66 22.54
CA GLY A 621 -29.48 -4.88 22.59
C GLY A 621 -28.17 -4.72 21.80
N GLY A 622 -27.16 -5.51 22.18
CA GLY A 622 -25.91 -5.62 21.42
C GLY A 622 -26.09 -6.26 20.04
N LEU A 623 -24.99 -6.34 19.29
CA LEU A 623 -24.96 -6.94 17.95
C LEU A 623 -25.30 -8.44 17.98
N THR A 624 -26.32 -8.84 17.23
CA THR A 624 -26.63 -10.25 16.94
C THR A 624 -25.60 -10.88 16.01
N ALA A 625 -25.59 -12.21 15.87
CA ALA A 625 -24.63 -12.92 15.02
C ALA A 625 -24.60 -12.41 13.56
N GLN A 626 -25.76 -12.07 12.99
CA GLN A 626 -25.85 -11.51 11.63
C GLN A 626 -25.32 -10.08 11.55
N GLU A 627 -25.65 -9.25 12.53
CA GLU A 627 -25.12 -7.87 12.62
C GLU A 627 -23.60 -7.86 12.81
N LYS A 628 -23.03 -8.88 13.49
CA LYS A 628 -21.58 -9.09 13.57
C LYS A 628 -20.96 -9.50 12.23
N VAL A 629 -21.68 -10.19 11.33
CA VAL A 629 -21.21 -10.39 9.95
C VAL A 629 -21.08 -9.04 9.23
N LEU A 630 -22.07 -8.16 9.30
CA LEU A 630 -21.95 -6.81 8.73
C LEU A 630 -20.81 -6.01 9.38
N LEU A 631 -20.65 -6.07 10.72
CA LEU A 631 -19.54 -5.37 11.39
C LEU A 631 -18.18 -5.79 10.81
N PHE A 632 -17.90 -7.09 10.73
CA PHE A 632 -16.65 -7.58 10.15
C PHE A 632 -16.47 -7.08 8.71
N MET A 633 -17.54 -7.12 7.92
CA MET A 633 -17.51 -6.72 6.51
C MET A 633 -17.44 -5.21 6.30
N LEU A 634 -17.90 -4.37 7.22
CA LEU A 634 -17.65 -2.92 7.19
C LEU A 634 -16.18 -2.59 7.48
N LEU A 635 -15.54 -3.36 8.36
CA LEU A 635 -14.13 -3.22 8.71
C LEU A 635 -13.21 -3.76 7.58
N ASP A 636 -13.59 -4.86 6.94
CA ASP A 636 -12.94 -5.36 5.72
C ASP A 636 -13.18 -4.44 4.51
N LEU A 637 -14.39 -3.89 4.32
CA LEU A 637 -14.68 -2.87 3.31
C LEU A 637 -13.84 -1.61 3.51
N ALA A 638 -13.69 -1.14 4.75
CA ALA A 638 -12.83 0.00 5.03
C ALA A 638 -11.36 -0.29 4.67
N SER A 639 -10.92 -1.53 4.85
CA SER A 639 -9.54 -1.95 4.59
C SER A 639 -9.13 -1.78 3.11
N CYS A 640 -7.82 -1.71 2.90
CA CYS A 640 -7.23 -1.61 1.58
C CYS A 640 -7.50 -2.88 0.75
N ILE A 641 -7.59 -2.73 -0.57
CA ILE A 641 -7.84 -3.86 -1.48
C ILE A 641 -6.57 -4.70 -1.67
N GLN A 642 -6.76 -6.01 -1.58
CA GLN A 642 -5.77 -7.06 -1.78
C GLN A 642 -6.45 -8.37 -2.18
N SER A 643 -5.66 -9.44 -2.39
CA SER A 643 -6.17 -10.81 -2.47
C SER A 643 -6.82 -11.23 -1.15
N GLU A 644 -7.95 -11.93 -1.20
CA GLU A 644 -8.57 -12.56 -0.02
C GLU A 644 -7.72 -13.75 0.48
N ASP A 645 -6.83 -14.28 -0.38
CA ASP A 645 -5.79 -15.22 -0.01
C ASP A 645 -4.38 -14.66 -0.27
N PRO A 646 -3.75 -13.99 0.71
CA PRO A 646 -2.37 -13.52 0.61
C PRO A 646 -1.32 -14.65 0.60
N ARG A 647 -1.69 -15.92 0.79
CA ARG A 647 -0.74 -17.06 0.72
C ARG A 647 -0.11 -17.28 -0.66
N CYS A 648 -0.62 -16.61 -1.70
CA CYS A 648 -0.01 -16.58 -3.02
C CYS A 648 1.20 -15.63 -3.13
N ARG A 649 1.59 -14.93 -2.05
CA ARG A 649 2.94 -14.36 -1.92
C ARG A 649 3.88 -15.42 -1.31
N PRO A 650 5.12 -15.59 -1.79
CA PRO A 650 6.09 -16.49 -1.14
C PRO A 650 6.25 -16.13 0.33
N ALA A 651 5.94 -17.07 1.22
CA ALA A 651 5.97 -16.81 2.66
C ALA A 651 7.41 -16.58 3.13
N CYS A 652 7.71 -15.36 3.58
CA CYS A 652 8.95 -15.04 4.30
C CYS A 652 9.03 -15.94 5.54
N ARG A 653 9.92 -16.94 5.50
CA ARG A 653 10.10 -17.89 6.60
C ARG A 653 10.85 -17.22 7.73
N GLY A 654 10.11 -16.67 8.70
CA GLY A 654 10.67 -16.31 10.00
C GLY A 654 11.45 -17.49 10.61
N PRO A 655 12.54 -17.24 11.36
CA PRO A 655 13.38 -18.30 11.89
C PRO A 655 12.61 -19.18 12.87
N ALA A 656 12.47 -20.47 12.53
CA ALA A 656 11.75 -21.43 13.36
C ALA A 656 12.45 -21.60 14.73
N THR A 657 11.75 -21.24 15.81
CA THR A 657 12.21 -21.39 17.18
C THR A 657 12.37 -22.87 17.53
N ARG A 658 13.62 -23.35 17.51
CA ARG A 658 13.97 -24.74 17.84
C ARG A 658 13.77 -25.05 19.32
N TRP A 659 12.55 -25.42 19.70
CA TRP A 659 12.33 -26.20 20.92
C TRP A 659 12.86 -27.61 20.70
N ALA A 660 13.90 -27.98 21.45
CA ALA A 660 14.55 -29.27 21.33
C ALA A 660 13.87 -30.33 22.20
N SER A 661 13.03 -31.17 21.60
CA SER A 661 12.65 -32.47 22.15
C SER A 661 12.54 -33.51 21.02
N SER A 662 12.63 -34.79 21.37
CA SER A 662 13.09 -35.84 20.45
C SER A 662 11.99 -36.68 19.78
N ALA A 663 12.25 -37.04 18.52
CA ALA A 663 11.75 -38.22 17.81
C ALA A 663 10.27 -38.26 17.34
N ALA A 664 10.05 -37.83 16.10
CA ALA A 664 9.04 -38.38 15.19
C ALA A 664 9.57 -38.35 13.73
N ARG A 665 9.06 -39.22 12.86
CA ARG A 665 9.50 -39.32 11.44
C ARG A 665 8.67 -38.37 10.55
N PRO A 666 9.25 -37.80 9.48
CA PRO A 666 8.49 -36.94 8.57
C PRO A 666 7.50 -37.74 7.72
N VAL A 667 6.30 -37.18 7.53
CA VAL A 667 5.34 -37.59 6.49
C VAL A 667 5.39 -36.53 5.38
N THR A 668 5.56 -36.96 4.14
CA THR A 668 5.61 -36.07 2.98
C THR A 668 4.21 -35.62 2.57
N ALA A 669 3.86 -34.37 2.88
CA ALA A 669 2.74 -33.67 2.25
C ALA A 669 3.24 -32.94 1.00
N ALA A 670 2.68 -33.27 -0.17
CA ALA A 670 2.98 -32.55 -1.41
C ALA A 670 2.21 -31.22 -1.43
N ALA A 671 2.91 -30.11 -1.62
CA ALA A 671 2.29 -28.83 -1.91
C ALA A 671 2.07 -28.70 -3.42
N GLY A 672 0.80 -28.77 -3.85
CA GLY A 672 0.38 -28.23 -5.14
C GLY A 672 -0.04 -26.76 -4.96
N CYS A 673 0.22 -25.95 -6.00
CA CYS A 673 -0.40 -24.64 -6.17
C CYS A 673 -1.72 -24.77 -6.94
#